data_AF-A0A2P8B406-F1
#
_entry.id   AF-A0A2P8B406-F1
#
_cell.length_a   1.000
_cell.length_b   1.000
_cell.length_c   1.000
_cell.angle_alpha   90.00
_cell.angle_beta   90.00
_cell.angle_gamma   90.00
#
_symmetry.space_group_name_H-M   'P 1'
#
loop_
_entity.id
_entity.type
_entity.pdbx_description
1 polymer ?
#
loop_
_entity_poly.entity_id
_entity_poly.type
_entity_poly.pdbx_seq_one_letter_code
_entity_poly.pdbx_strand_id
1 'polypeptide(L)'
;MAWLLAKSFGRVALPVVMTVALVIGTQALGAYLKESAAHWMYLPSWLATSAAWLGGAPGTNYQAVLTAALSVTGTLAGVYFATVSFVFSTTYKDATARVRALVTRLPGGRVYASVFFLAVLFTFATLAMSVTGREPNRLALCIVSALGGFVVLSFGRLRTQLYGLLEPVKLLSVVQRDVARWTAQAARLVDRDPTGSRTRLSRAQTLESLLALRDLCFLIRDRERAATNVPSQYAGIDPRTLSAARCVLVVWLQYTRRKQALLQLPGWCYRRSRHKDWLLASDYEVGVALATGTTLQAAVADDPLWVERYLSQILSEFLGGREAPQLANILDSRYDPVRDLLSHGMFAESRLWIETVVAPAKAATLAGARQEAAGAPNPEATDAVEDQPLTRGGSASDGHLYNLADFVALAYTQAVLGSYDYVQALSADFAQWTVAQARGKDERNLGPVAAEMVRNIRDALKFEESVEGHRVTSEANIKQLIARAVATETIDEATLLLAAFEDDFWPWARSLVAKDTPAAGAALSRLYEAVHKWNNLVLVLSELFEQCEAVHRDVDDRWPNLSLEGVRERLAALQDRLRAPIARVATSVDPEMSSDRPDVFGWAFYRAHQDLLDDVLVDQSPIRTDLEERLRGLVVATSRAGSRLRATVRREHGQVLGSFWSEPVLLLLQLSGVALVAGLARPRPDMLAVFESVWGGLLDRNPQAVLDMGLGAVAMDDALFGISPGKMKRANRHQQATSAFEEMGLAGANDGAEYDGLWPADDRLEPRTRAMLQHVSYGDFEDLFVAGWLVSQARRRGAVISEDRIGPRLRGLIRSLADRGGDETNGGAESPAPADGEDPPTGDL
;
A
#
# COMPACT_ATOMS: atom_id res chain seq x y z
N MET A 1 4.50 -39.88 -43.88
CA MET A 1 3.85 -40.87 -42.99
C MET A 1 4.81 -41.91 -42.41
N ALA A 2 5.68 -42.56 -43.20
CA ALA A 2 6.60 -43.60 -42.72
C ALA A 2 7.54 -43.15 -41.57
N TRP A 3 8.06 -41.92 -41.60
CA TRP A 3 8.90 -41.37 -40.53
C TRP A 3 8.14 -41.11 -39.21
N LEU A 4 6.87 -40.70 -39.30
CA LEU A 4 6.00 -40.52 -38.14
C LEU A 4 5.62 -41.88 -37.53
N LEU A 5 5.36 -42.87 -38.38
CA LEU A 5 5.14 -44.27 -37.96
C LEU A 5 6.40 -44.86 -37.32
N ALA A 6 7.58 -44.67 -37.88
CA ALA A 6 8.84 -45.15 -37.30
C ALA A 6 9.13 -44.50 -35.93
N LYS A 7 8.84 -43.19 -35.77
CA LYS A 7 9.00 -42.47 -34.50
C LYS A 7 7.97 -42.90 -33.45
N SER A 8 6.74 -43.24 -33.85
CA SER A 8 5.74 -43.82 -32.93
C SER A 8 6.09 -45.26 -32.56
N PHE A 9 6.52 -46.08 -33.52
CA PHE A 9 6.99 -47.45 -33.25
C PHE A 9 8.20 -47.46 -32.33
N GLY A 10 9.20 -46.59 -32.53
CA GLY A 10 10.36 -46.49 -31.63
C GLY A 10 9.99 -46.10 -30.19
N ARG A 11 8.99 -45.23 -30.02
CA ARG A 11 8.49 -44.83 -28.69
C ARG A 11 7.69 -45.93 -27.97
N VAL A 12 7.08 -46.85 -28.71
CA VAL A 12 6.32 -47.99 -28.16
C VAL A 12 7.21 -49.24 -28.01
N ALA A 13 8.19 -49.45 -28.90
CA ALA A 13 9.08 -50.59 -28.87
C ALA A 13 9.98 -50.60 -27.63
N LEU A 14 10.52 -49.43 -27.24
CA LEU A 14 11.39 -49.31 -26.06
C LEU A 14 10.71 -49.81 -24.75
N PRO A 15 9.49 -49.35 -24.38
CA PRO A 15 8.83 -49.85 -23.18
C PRO A 15 8.42 -51.33 -23.29
N VAL A 16 8.06 -51.82 -24.48
CA VAL A 16 7.77 -53.26 -24.70
C VAL A 16 9.03 -54.10 -24.44
N VAL A 17 10.17 -53.73 -25.03
CA VAL A 17 11.45 -54.42 -24.84
C VAL A 17 11.89 -54.36 -23.37
N MET A 18 11.80 -53.20 -22.72
CA MET A 18 12.08 -53.10 -21.29
C MET A 18 11.18 -53.99 -20.45
N THR A 19 9.89 -54.09 -20.78
CA THR A 19 8.95 -54.92 -20.02
C THR A 19 9.24 -56.41 -20.20
N VAL A 20 9.58 -56.85 -21.42
CA VAL A 20 10.01 -58.23 -21.67
C VAL A 20 11.31 -58.54 -20.92
N ALA A 21 12.29 -57.64 -20.96
CA ALA A 21 13.52 -57.79 -20.18
C ALA A 21 13.26 -57.83 -18.67
N LEU A 22 12.32 -57.03 -18.17
CA LEU A 22 11.88 -57.05 -16.78
C LEU A 22 11.25 -58.40 -16.42
N VAL A 23 10.37 -58.94 -17.26
CA VAL A 23 9.77 -60.26 -17.06
C VAL A 23 10.86 -61.35 -17.02
N ILE A 24 11.77 -61.38 -17.99
CA ILE A 24 12.89 -62.34 -18.03
C ILE A 24 13.75 -62.19 -16.77
N GLY A 25 14.10 -60.97 -16.37
CA GLY A 25 14.86 -60.68 -15.17
C GLY A 25 14.15 -61.15 -13.90
N THR A 26 12.83 -60.96 -13.79
CA THR A 26 12.05 -61.45 -12.65
C THR A 26 11.98 -62.98 -12.59
N GLN A 27 11.93 -63.66 -13.74
CA GLN A 27 12.00 -65.12 -13.78
C GLN A 27 13.40 -65.62 -13.36
N ALA A 28 14.46 -65.02 -13.90
CA ALA A 28 15.84 -65.36 -13.56
C ALA A 28 16.14 -65.11 -12.08
N LEU A 29 15.70 -63.97 -11.53
CA LEU A 29 15.83 -63.65 -10.11
C LEU A 29 15.05 -64.64 -9.23
N GLY A 30 13.82 -64.99 -9.63
CA GLY A 30 13.04 -66.01 -8.91
C GLY A 30 13.74 -67.37 -8.90
N ALA A 31 14.31 -67.81 -10.02
CA ALA A 31 15.09 -69.04 -10.09
C ALA A 31 16.33 -68.99 -9.20
N TYR A 32 17.08 -67.88 -9.26
CA TYR A 32 18.25 -67.66 -8.41
C TYR A 32 17.91 -67.65 -6.91
N LEU A 33 16.81 -66.99 -6.53
CA LEU A 33 16.34 -66.96 -5.13
C LEU A 33 15.96 -68.36 -4.63
N LYS A 34 15.33 -69.17 -5.47
CA LYS A 34 14.99 -70.56 -5.13
C LYS A 34 16.24 -71.41 -4.88
N GLU A 35 17.23 -71.29 -5.75
CA GLU A 35 18.48 -72.07 -5.69
C GLU A 35 19.41 -71.59 -4.56
N SER A 36 19.51 -70.28 -4.37
CA SER A 36 20.38 -69.66 -3.35
C SER A 36 19.82 -69.80 -1.94
N ALA A 37 18.50 -69.77 -1.77
CA ALA A 37 17.86 -69.96 -0.47
C ALA A 37 18.19 -71.32 0.17
N ALA A 38 18.51 -72.34 -0.63
CA ALA A 38 18.96 -73.64 -0.13
C ALA A 38 20.37 -73.61 0.48
N HIS A 39 21.18 -72.59 0.15
CA HIS A 39 22.59 -72.47 0.53
C HIS A 39 22.84 -71.37 1.57
N TRP A 40 21.80 -70.66 2.00
CA TRP A 40 21.91 -69.57 2.97
C TRP A 40 22.00 -70.10 4.41
N MET A 41 23.21 -70.47 4.82
CA MET A 41 23.49 -71.08 6.13
C MET A 41 23.44 -70.09 7.33
N TYR A 42 23.48 -68.78 7.07
CA TYR A 42 23.58 -67.72 8.10
C TYR A 42 22.39 -66.75 8.15
N LEU A 43 21.38 -66.90 7.28
CA LEU A 43 20.21 -66.03 7.28
C LEU A 43 19.09 -66.61 8.16
N PRO A 44 18.24 -65.76 8.75
CA PRO A 44 17.07 -66.22 9.49
C PRO A 44 16.19 -67.16 8.64
N SER A 45 15.72 -68.26 9.22
CA SER A 45 14.96 -69.31 8.52
C SER A 45 13.71 -68.79 7.82
N TRP A 46 13.05 -67.76 8.39
CA TRP A 46 11.89 -67.10 7.78
C TRP A 46 12.23 -66.40 6.45
N LEU A 47 13.46 -65.94 6.27
CA LEU A 47 13.91 -65.21 5.08
C LEU A 47 14.26 -66.20 3.95
N ALA A 48 14.95 -67.29 4.28
CA ALA A 48 15.22 -68.39 3.33
C ALA A 48 13.93 -69.05 2.83
N THR A 49 12.97 -69.32 3.73
CA THR A 49 11.65 -69.87 3.37
C THR A 49 10.84 -68.91 2.50
N SER A 50 10.89 -67.60 2.77
CA SER A 50 10.22 -66.60 1.93
C SER A 50 10.84 -66.49 0.53
N ALA A 51 12.18 -66.54 0.42
CA ALA A 51 12.89 -66.51 -0.86
C ALA A 51 12.61 -67.77 -1.71
N ALA A 52 12.62 -68.95 -1.08
CA ALA A 52 12.26 -70.20 -1.74
C ALA A 52 10.79 -70.22 -2.19
N TRP A 53 9.88 -69.64 -1.40
CA TRP A 53 8.47 -69.49 -1.78
C TRP A 53 8.31 -68.57 -3.01
N LEU A 54 8.99 -67.42 -3.04
CA LEU A 54 8.93 -66.46 -4.15
C LEU A 54 9.43 -67.06 -5.48
N GLY A 55 10.46 -67.90 -5.44
CA GLY A 55 11.00 -68.57 -6.63
C GLY A 55 10.24 -69.82 -7.07
N GLY A 56 9.24 -70.27 -6.31
CA GLY A 56 8.46 -71.47 -6.59
C GLY A 56 7.42 -71.31 -7.71
N ALA A 57 6.93 -72.44 -8.22
CA ALA A 57 5.82 -72.46 -9.17
C ALA A 57 4.51 -72.04 -8.48
N PRO A 58 3.70 -71.18 -9.11
CA PRO A 58 2.39 -70.81 -8.62
C PRO A 58 1.44 -71.97 -8.90
N GLY A 59 0.61 -72.35 -7.93
CA GLY A 59 -0.34 -73.45 -8.09
C GLY A 59 -1.32 -73.25 -9.25
N THR A 60 -2.25 -74.18 -9.39
CA THR A 60 -3.12 -74.38 -10.57
C THR A 60 -4.06 -73.22 -10.97
N ASN A 61 -4.12 -72.10 -10.23
CA ASN A 61 -5.07 -71.00 -10.45
C ASN A 61 -4.44 -69.64 -10.82
N TYR A 62 -3.16 -69.58 -11.18
CA TYR A 62 -2.50 -68.30 -11.47
C TYR A 62 -3.07 -67.57 -12.70
N GLN A 63 -3.56 -68.30 -13.70
CA GLN A 63 -4.20 -67.72 -14.89
C GLN A 63 -5.47 -66.94 -14.53
N ALA A 64 -6.26 -67.43 -13.56
CA ALA A 64 -7.44 -66.71 -13.05
C ALA A 64 -7.06 -65.39 -12.37
N VAL A 65 -5.95 -65.36 -11.62
CA VAL A 65 -5.44 -64.15 -10.96
C VAL A 65 -4.94 -63.13 -11.99
N LEU A 66 -4.17 -63.57 -12.99
CA LEU A 66 -3.66 -62.70 -14.05
C LEU A 66 -4.78 -62.11 -14.92
N THR A 67 -5.77 -62.94 -15.28
CA THR A 67 -6.94 -62.49 -16.07
C THR A 67 -7.84 -61.55 -15.26
N ALA A 68 -8.05 -61.82 -13.97
CA ALA A 68 -8.75 -60.90 -13.06
C ALA A 68 -7.99 -59.57 -12.90
N ALA A 69 -6.66 -59.59 -12.77
CA ALA A 69 -5.86 -58.39 -12.69
C ALA A 69 -6.00 -57.55 -13.98
N LEU A 70 -5.99 -58.20 -15.15
CA LEU A 70 -6.14 -57.56 -16.46
C LEU A 70 -7.54 -56.98 -16.68
N SER A 71 -8.59 -57.65 -16.20
CA SER A 71 -9.97 -57.14 -16.27
C SER A 71 -10.18 -55.94 -15.35
N VAL A 72 -9.64 -55.97 -14.12
CA VAL A 72 -9.66 -54.81 -13.20
C VAL A 72 -8.90 -53.63 -13.79
N THR A 73 -7.73 -53.86 -14.41
CA THR A 73 -7.01 -52.76 -15.09
C THR A 73 -7.82 -52.21 -16.28
N GLY A 74 -8.38 -53.08 -17.12
CA GLY A 74 -9.19 -52.67 -18.27
C GLY A 74 -10.43 -51.85 -17.89
N THR A 75 -11.15 -52.27 -16.85
CA THR A 75 -12.30 -51.53 -16.31
C THR A 75 -11.91 -50.16 -15.77
N LEU A 76 -10.83 -50.06 -14.98
CA LEU A 76 -10.34 -48.76 -14.48
C LEU A 76 -9.92 -47.82 -15.60
N ALA A 77 -9.31 -48.33 -16.67
CA ALA A 77 -9.00 -47.53 -17.86
C ALA A 77 -10.25 -47.02 -18.55
N GLY A 78 -11.29 -47.85 -18.68
CA GLY A 78 -12.60 -47.45 -19.19
C GLY A 78 -13.20 -46.31 -18.37
N VAL A 79 -13.23 -46.44 -17.04
CA VAL A 79 -13.72 -45.39 -16.13
C VAL A 79 -12.88 -44.12 -16.24
N TYR A 80 -11.56 -44.23 -16.39
CA TYR A 80 -10.68 -43.08 -16.59
C TYR A 80 -11.05 -42.29 -17.85
N PHE A 81 -11.12 -42.94 -19.01
CA PHE A 81 -11.46 -42.26 -20.27
C PHE A 81 -12.89 -41.72 -20.28
N ALA A 82 -13.83 -42.42 -19.65
CA ALA A 82 -15.20 -41.92 -19.46
C ALA A 82 -15.21 -40.65 -18.58
N THR A 83 -14.46 -40.64 -17.47
CA THR A 83 -14.37 -39.49 -16.56
C THR A 83 -13.71 -38.29 -17.25
N VAL A 84 -12.61 -38.52 -17.99
CA VAL A 84 -11.95 -37.47 -18.78
C VAL A 84 -12.92 -36.90 -19.82
N SER A 85 -13.59 -37.76 -20.59
CA SER A 85 -14.57 -37.35 -21.60
C SER A 85 -15.73 -36.56 -20.97
N PHE A 86 -16.22 -36.98 -19.80
CA PHE A 86 -17.21 -36.25 -19.03
C PHE A 86 -16.72 -34.85 -18.65
N VAL A 87 -15.52 -34.71 -18.06
CA VAL A 87 -14.94 -33.41 -17.69
C VAL A 87 -14.78 -32.49 -18.91
N PHE A 88 -14.33 -33.03 -20.05
CA PHE A 88 -14.20 -32.27 -21.29
C PHE A 88 -15.56 -31.82 -21.85
N SER A 89 -16.57 -32.69 -21.82
CA SER A 89 -17.91 -32.40 -22.35
C SER A 89 -18.73 -31.45 -21.46
N THR A 90 -18.42 -31.37 -20.16
CA THR A 90 -19.18 -30.57 -19.19
C THR A 90 -18.53 -29.23 -18.89
N THR A 91 -17.25 -29.23 -18.50
CA THR A 91 -16.55 -28.04 -18.00
C THR A 91 -15.75 -27.33 -19.08
N TYR A 92 -15.19 -28.07 -20.04
CA TYR A 92 -14.28 -27.53 -21.05
C TYR A 92 -14.81 -27.59 -22.48
N LYS A 93 -16.14 -27.74 -22.64
CA LYS A 93 -16.80 -27.76 -23.95
C LYS A 93 -16.52 -26.47 -24.72
N ASP A 94 -16.72 -25.34 -24.06
CA ASP A 94 -16.53 -24.00 -24.65
C ASP A 94 -15.11 -23.44 -24.41
N ALA A 95 -14.25 -24.21 -23.75
CA ALA A 95 -12.88 -23.79 -23.51
C ALA A 95 -12.03 -23.82 -24.79
N THR A 96 -11.10 -22.89 -24.93
CA THR A 96 -10.19 -22.83 -26.07
C THR A 96 -9.28 -24.05 -26.15
N ALA A 97 -8.73 -24.33 -27.34
CA ALA A 97 -7.81 -25.44 -27.55
C ALA A 97 -6.59 -25.40 -26.61
N ARG A 98 -6.18 -24.20 -26.16
CA ARG A 98 -5.07 -23.97 -25.22
C ARG A 98 -5.40 -24.48 -23.82
N VAL A 99 -6.57 -24.12 -23.30
CA VAL A 99 -7.06 -24.58 -21.98
C VAL A 99 -7.27 -26.09 -22.01
N ARG A 100 -7.83 -26.63 -23.09
CA ARG A 100 -7.94 -28.09 -23.28
C ARG A 100 -6.58 -28.77 -23.30
N ALA A 101 -5.58 -28.20 -23.99
CA ALA A 101 -4.22 -28.72 -23.98
C ALA A 101 -3.60 -28.71 -22.57
N LEU A 102 -3.88 -27.68 -21.75
CA LEU A 102 -3.40 -27.61 -20.37
C LEU A 102 -3.93 -28.77 -19.52
N VAL A 103 -5.21 -29.10 -19.65
CA VAL A 103 -5.84 -30.26 -18.98
C VAL A 103 -5.15 -31.58 -19.37
N THR A 104 -4.83 -31.76 -20.65
CA THR A 104 -4.14 -32.99 -21.12
C THR A 104 -2.68 -33.09 -20.67
N ARG A 105 -2.04 -31.97 -20.33
CA ARG A 105 -0.60 -31.91 -19.94
C ARG A 105 -0.36 -32.20 -18.46
N LEU A 106 -1.39 -32.43 -17.65
CA LEU A 106 -1.25 -32.63 -16.20
C LEU A 106 -0.38 -33.86 -15.86
N PRO A 107 0.61 -33.72 -14.95
CA PRO A 107 1.61 -34.74 -14.67
C PRO A 107 1.04 -36.02 -14.03
N GLY A 108 -0.09 -35.91 -13.30
CA GLY A 108 -0.76 -37.07 -12.69
C GLY A 108 -1.19 -38.12 -13.72
N GLY A 109 -1.64 -37.68 -14.90
CA GLY A 109 -2.03 -38.58 -15.99
C GLY A 109 -0.83 -39.33 -16.60
N ARG A 110 0.36 -38.71 -16.64
CA ARG A 110 1.56 -39.36 -17.22
C ARG A 110 2.10 -40.50 -16.36
N VAL A 111 2.18 -40.30 -15.05
CA VAL A 111 2.66 -41.35 -14.11
C VAL A 111 1.66 -42.50 -14.09
N TYR A 112 0.36 -42.19 -13.96
CA TYR A 112 -0.69 -43.21 -14.03
C TYR A 112 -0.64 -43.98 -15.36
N ALA A 113 -0.59 -43.29 -16.50
CA ALA A 113 -0.52 -43.94 -17.81
C ALA A 113 0.72 -44.83 -17.91
N SER A 114 1.89 -44.36 -17.46
CA SER A 114 3.14 -45.15 -17.52
C SER A 114 3.06 -46.41 -16.67
N VAL A 115 2.56 -46.32 -15.43
CA VAL A 115 2.43 -47.48 -14.53
C VAL A 115 1.31 -48.41 -14.97
N PHE A 116 0.21 -47.87 -15.49
CA PHE A 116 -0.86 -48.64 -16.11
C PHE A 116 -0.35 -49.45 -17.32
N PHE A 117 0.35 -48.79 -18.25
CA PHE A 117 0.93 -49.46 -19.42
C PHE A 117 1.93 -50.53 -19.00
N LEU A 118 2.79 -50.25 -18.02
CA LEU A 118 3.72 -51.23 -17.48
C LEU A 118 2.99 -52.43 -16.86
N ALA A 119 1.95 -52.20 -16.04
CA ALA A 119 1.16 -53.25 -15.42
C ALA A 119 0.47 -54.13 -16.46
N VAL A 120 -0.16 -53.53 -17.48
CA VAL A 120 -0.83 -54.27 -18.56
C VAL A 120 0.17 -55.07 -19.40
N LEU A 121 1.27 -54.47 -19.83
CA LEU A 121 2.31 -55.14 -20.61
C LEU A 121 2.97 -56.28 -19.82
N PHE A 122 3.23 -56.08 -18.52
CA PHE A 122 3.83 -57.10 -17.65
C PHE A 122 2.87 -58.27 -17.42
N THR A 123 1.59 -58.00 -17.15
CA THR A 123 0.55 -59.05 -17.02
C THR A 123 0.35 -59.79 -18.34
N PHE A 124 0.36 -59.09 -19.47
CA PHE A 124 0.23 -59.72 -20.79
C PHE A 124 1.45 -60.60 -21.13
N ALA A 125 2.66 -60.11 -20.87
CA ALA A 125 3.89 -60.86 -21.10
C ALA A 125 4.01 -62.10 -20.21
N THR A 126 3.60 -62.00 -18.93
CA THR A 126 3.56 -63.16 -18.02
C THR A 126 2.46 -64.15 -18.41
N LEU A 127 1.32 -63.69 -18.92
CA LEU A 127 0.29 -64.58 -19.48
C LEU A 127 0.78 -65.29 -20.75
N ALA A 128 1.49 -64.57 -21.64
CA ALA A 128 2.04 -65.11 -22.88
C ALA A 128 3.09 -66.21 -22.65
N MET A 129 3.76 -66.23 -21.49
CA MET A 129 4.67 -67.34 -21.14
C MET A 129 3.98 -68.70 -21.08
N SER A 130 2.70 -68.73 -20.68
CA SER A 130 1.92 -69.97 -20.64
C SER A 130 1.74 -70.59 -22.04
N VAL A 131 1.70 -69.77 -23.09
CA VAL A 131 1.66 -70.22 -24.49
C VAL A 131 2.97 -70.88 -24.90
N THR A 132 4.10 -70.46 -24.30
CA THR A 132 5.43 -71.06 -24.54
C THR A 132 5.76 -72.27 -23.66
N GLY A 133 4.78 -72.76 -22.88
CA GLY A 133 4.97 -73.91 -21.98
C GLY A 133 5.82 -73.61 -20.74
N ARG A 134 6.08 -72.34 -20.42
CA ARG A 134 6.81 -71.93 -19.22
C ARG A 134 5.86 -71.39 -18.16
N GLU A 135 5.96 -71.92 -16.94
CA GLU A 135 5.21 -71.42 -15.80
C GLU A 135 5.89 -70.17 -15.19
N PRO A 136 5.16 -69.10 -14.87
CA PRO A 136 5.72 -67.92 -14.23
C PRO A 136 6.00 -68.17 -12.75
N ASN A 137 7.12 -67.71 -12.18
CA ASN A 137 7.38 -67.84 -10.74
C ASN A 137 6.42 -67.00 -9.87
N ARG A 138 6.21 -67.37 -8.58
CA ARG A 138 5.36 -66.62 -7.63
C ARG A 138 5.77 -65.15 -7.45
N LEU A 139 7.06 -64.83 -7.60
CA LEU A 139 7.58 -63.46 -7.60
C LEU A 139 6.95 -62.59 -8.71
N ALA A 140 6.73 -63.15 -9.90
CA ALA A 140 6.04 -62.43 -10.98
C ALA A 140 4.59 -62.12 -10.61
N LEU A 141 3.90 -63.04 -9.93
CA LEU A 141 2.55 -62.80 -9.41
C LEU A 141 2.53 -61.73 -8.31
N CYS A 142 3.50 -61.73 -7.39
CA CYS A 142 3.63 -60.68 -6.39
C CYS A 142 3.83 -59.30 -7.03
N ILE A 143 4.63 -59.22 -8.10
CA ILE A 143 4.85 -57.97 -8.85
C ILE A 143 3.58 -57.55 -9.58
N VAL A 144 2.84 -58.46 -10.22
CA VAL A 144 1.55 -58.15 -10.85
C VAL A 144 0.55 -57.64 -9.81
N SER A 145 0.44 -58.29 -8.65
CA SER A 145 -0.45 -57.86 -7.56
C SER A 145 -0.04 -56.50 -6.99
N ALA A 146 1.26 -56.23 -6.82
CA ALA A 146 1.76 -54.94 -6.36
C ALA A 146 1.50 -53.83 -7.40
N LEU A 147 1.76 -54.09 -8.68
CA LEU A 147 1.46 -53.16 -9.77
C LEU A 147 -0.05 -52.90 -9.89
N GLY A 148 -0.88 -53.95 -9.79
CA GLY A 148 -2.34 -53.84 -9.77
C GLY A 148 -2.85 -53.02 -8.60
N GLY A 149 -2.37 -53.29 -7.38
CA GLY A 149 -2.66 -52.49 -6.19
C GLY A 149 -2.22 -51.02 -6.35
N PHE A 150 -1.04 -50.80 -6.92
CA PHE A 150 -0.55 -49.45 -7.21
C PHE A 150 -1.41 -48.73 -8.26
N VAL A 151 -1.90 -49.43 -9.29
CA VAL A 151 -2.84 -48.88 -10.28
C VAL A 151 -4.15 -48.48 -9.62
N VAL A 152 -4.70 -49.29 -8.72
CA VAL A 152 -5.93 -48.98 -7.96
C VAL A 152 -5.72 -47.74 -7.07
N LEU A 153 -4.62 -47.70 -6.29
CA LEU A 153 -4.30 -46.56 -5.43
C LEU A 153 -4.04 -45.28 -6.24
N SER A 154 -3.31 -45.40 -7.35
CA SER A 154 -3.04 -44.30 -8.27
C SER A 154 -4.31 -43.79 -8.93
N PHE A 155 -5.24 -44.69 -9.27
CA PHE A 155 -6.55 -44.33 -9.79
C PHE A 155 -7.37 -43.56 -8.74
N GLY A 156 -7.33 -43.96 -7.47
CA GLY A 156 -7.96 -43.20 -6.38
C GLY A 156 -7.46 -41.75 -6.29
N ARG A 157 -6.14 -41.54 -6.40
CA ARG A 157 -5.53 -40.21 -6.45
C ARG A 157 -5.85 -39.44 -7.74
N LEU A 158 -5.90 -40.13 -8.87
CA LEU A 158 -6.24 -39.54 -10.16
C LEU A 158 -7.71 -39.12 -10.20
N ARG A 159 -8.60 -39.91 -9.60
CA ARG A 159 -10.03 -39.61 -9.45
C ARG A 159 -10.23 -38.27 -8.74
N THR A 160 -9.58 -38.05 -7.60
CA THR A 160 -9.69 -36.76 -6.87
C THR A 160 -9.11 -35.59 -7.68
N GLN A 161 -8.05 -35.83 -8.45
CA GLN A 161 -7.51 -34.82 -9.38
C GLN A 161 -8.47 -34.51 -10.52
N LEU A 162 -9.05 -35.52 -11.18
CA LEU A 162 -9.98 -35.37 -12.31
C LEU A 162 -11.29 -34.70 -11.89
N TYR A 163 -11.87 -35.08 -10.74
CA TYR A 163 -13.02 -34.35 -10.19
C TYR A 163 -12.64 -32.92 -9.80
N GLY A 164 -11.41 -32.70 -9.33
CA GLY A 164 -10.91 -31.36 -9.12
C GLY A 164 -10.85 -30.51 -10.39
N LEU A 165 -10.67 -31.12 -11.57
CA LEU A 165 -10.66 -30.39 -12.85
C LEU A 165 -12.05 -29.94 -13.29
N LEU A 166 -13.13 -30.38 -12.63
CA LEU A 166 -14.45 -29.76 -12.82
C LEU A 166 -14.43 -28.29 -12.38
N GLU A 167 -13.52 -27.91 -11.48
CA GLU A 167 -13.28 -26.54 -11.06
C GLU A 167 -12.11 -25.92 -11.85
N PRO A 168 -12.37 -24.97 -12.77
CA PRO A 168 -11.30 -24.35 -13.56
C PRO A 168 -10.28 -23.58 -12.71
N VAL A 169 -10.64 -23.18 -11.49
CA VAL A 169 -9.75 -22.49 -10.54
C VAL A 169 -8.49 -23.30 -10.23
N LYS A 170 -8.55 -24.64 -10.20
CA LYS A 170 -7.36 -25.46 -9.89
C LYS A 170 -6.26 -25.34 -10.96
N LEU A 171 -6.64 -25.05 -12.20
CA LEU A 171 -5.71 -24.83 -13.31
C LEU A 171 -4.95 -23.50 -13.19
N LEU A 172 -5.47 -22.50 -12.47
CA LEU A 172 -4.77 -21.22 -12.26
C LEU A 172 -3.38 -21.42 -11.67
N SER A 173 -3.27 -22.30 -10.66
CA SER A 173 -1.98 -22.60 -10.01
C SER A 173 -0.96 -23.25 -10.95
N VAL A 174 -1.43 -24.00 -11.96
CA VAL A 174 -0.57 -24.62 -12.98
C VAL A 174 -0.03 -23.54 -13.91
N VAL A 175 -0.90 -22.67 -14.40
CA VAL A 175 -0.50 -21.55 -15.29
C VAL A 175 0.43 -20.59 -14.56
N GLN A 176 0.15 -20.26 -13.31
CA GLN A 176 1.01 -19.44 -12.47
C GLN A 176 2.42 -20.04 -12.35
N ARG A 177 2.52 -21.33 -12.05
CA ARG A 177 3.82 -22.03 -11.97
C ARG A 177 4.53 -22.06 -13.32
N ASP A 178 3.80 -22.21 -14.42
CA ASP A 178 4.38 -22.19 -15.76
C ASP A 178 4.98 -20.82 -16.09
N VAL A 179 4.23 -19.73 -15.87
CA VAL A 179 4.74 -18.36 -16.05
C VAL A 179 5.95 -18.12 -15.14
N ALA A 180 5.87 -18.48 -13.86
CA ALA A 180 6.96 -18.32 -12.91
C ALA A 180 8.19 -19.17 -13.29
N ARG A 181 8.00 -20.36 -13.86
CA ARG A 181 9.09 -21.22 -14.31
C ARG A 181 9.78 -20.65 -15.53
N TRP A 182 9.04 -20.25 -16.56
CA TRP A 182 9.62 -19.76 -17.81
C TRP A 182 10.31 -18.40 -17.63
N THR A 183 9.76 -17.52 -16.79
CA THR A 183 10.41 -16.26 -16.41
C THR A 183 11.67 -16.50 -15.56
N ALA A 184 11.64 -17.44 -14.60
CA ALA A 184 12.83 -17.81 -13.84
C ALA A 184 13.92 -18.44 -14.72
N GLN A 185 13.52 -19.28 -15.67
CA GLN A 185 14.45 -19.90 -16.60
C GLN A 185 15.08 -18.86 -17.52
N ALA A 186 14.30 -17.90 -18.02
CA ALA A 186 14.83 -16.79 -18.81
C ALA A 186 15.81 -15.94 -17.99
N ALA A 187 15.47 -15.53 -16.77
CA ALA A 187 16.34 -14.74 -15.91
C ALA A 187 17.69 -15.42 -15.60
N ARG A 188 17.75 -16.76 -15.59
CA ARG A 188 19.01 -17.51 -15.42
C ARG A 188 19.91 -17.56 -16.66
N LEU A 189 19.44 -17.04 -17.80
CA LEU A 189 20.18 -17.00 -19.06
C LEU A 189 20.97 -15.71 -19.26
N VAL A 190 20.92 -14.78 -18.30
CA VAL A 190 21.77 -13.57 -18.31
C VAL A 190 23.22 -14.01 -18.46
N ASP A 191 23.93 -13.38 -19.40
CA ASP A 191 25.30 -13.70 -19.87
C ASP A 191 25.53 -15.06 -20.54
N ARG A 192 24.54 -15.96 -20.56
CA ARG A 192 24.68 -17.34 -21.08
C ARG A 192 24.07 -17.57 -22.46
N ASP A 193 23.29 -16.63 -22.98
CA ASP A 193 22.68 -16.70 -24.30
C ASP A 193 22.86 -15.41 -25.10
N PRO A 194 24.05 -15.14 -25.65
CA PRO A 194 24.31 -13.94 -26.44
C PRO A 194 23.45 -13.86 -27.71
N THR A 195 22.98 -15.00 -28.22
CA THR A 195 22.11 -15.06 -29.42
C THR A 195 20.63 -14.79 -29.12
N GLY A 196 20.22 -14.88 -27.86
CA GLY A 196 18.83 -14.75 -27.42
C GLY A 196 17.89 -15.85 -27.93
N SER A 197 18.41 -16.96 -28.47
CA SER A 197 17.58 -18.03 -29.05
C SER A 197 16.76 -18.77 -27.99
N ARG A 198 17.35 -19.07 -26.84
CA ARG A 198 16.69 -19.68 -25.69
C ARG A 198 15.78 -18.68 -25.00
N THR A 199 16.18 -17.40 -24.94
CA THR A 199 15.33 -16.31 -24.45
C THR A 199 14.03 -16.19 -25.26
N ARG A 200 14.10 -16.23 -26.59
CA ARG A 200 12.93 -16.20 -27.48
C ARG A 200 12.01 -17.40 -27.26
N LEU A 201 12.56 -18.58 -26.99
CA LEU A 201 11.76 -19.77 -26.65
C LEU A 201 11.02 -19.58 -25.31
N SER A 202 11.72 -19.14 -24.26
CA SER A 202 11.12 -18.84 -22.96
C SER A 202 10.05 -17.75 -23.07
N ARG A 203 10.27 -16.73 -23.89
CA ARG A 203 9.28 -15.68 -24.19
C ARG A 203 8.05 -16.27 -24.86
N ALA A 204 8.22 -17.09 -25.89
CA ALA A 204 7.10 -17.72 -26.60
C ALA A 204 6.27 -18.62 -25.67
N GLN A 205 6.93 -19.39 -24.81
CA GLN A 205 6.26 -20.23 -23.80
C GLN A 205 5.54 -19.38 -22.74
N THR A 206 6.16 -18.28 -22.28
CA THR A 206 5.52 -17.34 -21.35
C THR A 206 4.27 -16.73 -21.98
N LEU A 207 4.33 -16.33 -23.25
CA LEU A 207 3.17 -15.82 -23.99
C LEU A 207 2.06 -16.88 -24.13
N GLU A 208 2.40 -18.14 -24.43
CA GLU A 208 1.44 -19.25 -24.48
C GLU A 208 0.73 -19.42 -23.12
N SER A 209 1.48 -19.35 -22.02
CA SER A 209 0.94 -19.41 -20.66
C SER A 209 0.08 -18.20 -20.29
N LEU A 210 0.46 -16.98 -20.67
CA LEU A 210 -0.35 -15.77 -20.43
C LEU A 210 -1.66 -15.79 -21.22
N LEU A 211 -1.63 -16.27 -22.47
CA LEU A 211 -2.84 -16.44 -23.26
C LEU A 211 -3.75 -17.54 -22.69
N ALA A 212 -3.16 -18.62 -22.16
CA ALA A 212 -3.93 -19.63 -21.44
C ALA A 212 -4.53 -19.08 -20.13
N LEU A 213 -3.83 -18.19 -19.42
CA LEU A 213 -4.34 -17.49 -18.25
C LEU A 213 -5.57 -16.65 -18.62
N ARG A 214 -5.46 -15.82 -19.68
CA ARG A 214 -6.57 -15.00 -20.18
C ARG A 214 -7.77 -15.85 -20.53
N ASP A 215 -7.59 -16.89 -21.34
CA ASP A 215 -8.69 -17.74 -21.79
C ASP A 215 -9.36 -18.47 -20.61
N LEU A 216 -8.58 -18.85 -19.58
CA LEU A 216 -9.11 -19.48 -18.37
C LEU A 216 -9.86 -18.48 -17.48
N CYS A 217 -9.34 -17.27 -17.33
CA CYS A 217 -10.01 -16.16 -16.67
C CYS A 217 -11.35 -15.84 -17.35
N PHE A 218 -11.38 -15.81 -18.68
CA PHE A 218 -12.60 -15.60 -19.46
C PHE A 218 -13.61 -16.73 -19.24
N LEU A 219 -13.17 -18.00 -19.22
CA LEU A 219 -14.02 -19.14 -18.91
C LEU A 219 -14.62 -19.08 -17.49
N ILE A 220 -13.84 -18.65 -16.50
CA ILE A 220 -14.33 -18.46 -15.11
C ILE A 220 -15.40 -17.37 -15.08
N ARG A 221 -15.15 -16.24 -15.76
CA ARG A 221 -16.07 -15.10 -15.81
C ARG A 221 -17.34 -15.40 -16.62
N ASP A 222 -17.25 -16.07 -17.76
CA ASP A 222 -18.42 -16.46 -18.54
C ASP A 222 -19.31 -17.42 -17.75
N ARG A 223 -18.73 -18.23 -16.86
CA ARG A 223 -19.50 -19.02 -15.91
C ARG A 223 -20.18 -18.19 -14.81
N GLU A 224 -19.52 -17.16 -14.29
CA GLU A 224 -20.16 -16.16 -13.41
C GLU A 224 -21.37 -15.53 -14.13
N ARG A 225 -21.21 -15.15 -15.41
CA ARG A 225 -22.28 -14.59 -16.26
C ARG A 225 -23.40 -15.58 -16.58
N ALA A 226 -23.09 -16.86 -16.78
CA ALA A 226 -24.09 -17.89 -17.01
C ALA A 226 -24.82 -18.31 -15.73
N ALA A 227 -24.15 -18.21 -14.56
CA ALA A 227 -24.74 -18.47 -13.26
C ALA A 227 -25.66 -17.34 -12.77
N THR A 228 -25.56 -16.14 -13.35
CA THR A 228 -26.28 -14.91 -12.93
C THR A 228 -27.72 -14.79 -13.44
N ASN A 229 -28.47 -15.90 -13.52
CA ASN A 229 -29.92 -15.85 -13.25
C ASN A 229 -30.23 -15.57 -11.76
N VAL A 230 -29.25 -15.08 -11.01
CA VAL A 230 -29.26 -14.72 -9.58
C VAL A 230 -29.10 -13.20 -9.50
N PRO A 231 -29.87 -12.48 -8.66
CA PRO A 231 -29.83 -11.02 -8.54
C PRO A 231 -28.40 -10.48 -8.38
N SER A 232 -28.14 -9.30 -8.97
CA SER A 232 -26.83 -8.61 -9.04
C SER A 232 -26.08 -8.50 -7.70
N GLN A 233 -26.80 -8.56 -6.58
CA GLN A 233 -26.25 -8.57 -5.22
C GLN A 233 -25.35 -9.78 -4.90
N TYR A 234 -25.49 -10.91 -5.61
CA TYR A 234 -24.69 -12.12 -5.35
C TYR A 234 -23.61 -12.41 -6.41
N ALA A 235 -23.59 -11.66 -7.52
CA ALA A 235 -22.61 -11.86 -8.60
C ALA A 235 -21.16 -11.61 -8.15
N GLY A 236 -20.95 -10.69 -7.20
CA GLY A 236 -19.62 -10.34 -6.67
C GLY A 236 -19.05 -11.27 -5.60
N ILE A 237 -19.77 -12.31 -5.19
CA ILE A 237 -19.39 -13.18 -4.06
C ILE A 237 -18.78 -14.51 -4.55
N ASP A 238 -18.74 -14.80 -5.86
CA ASP A 238 -18.17 -16.06 -6.33
C ASP A 238 -16.67 -16.14 -5.96
N PRO A 239 -16.27 -17.04 -5.04
CA PRO A 239 -14.87 -17.17 -4.61
C PRO A 239 -13.92 -17.51 -5.77
N ARG A 240 -14.46 -18.01 -6.89
CA ARG A 240 -13.70 -18.39 -8.08
C ARG A 240 -13.16 -17.19 -8.85
N THR A 241 -13.95 -16.12 -8.98
CA THR A 241 -13.56 -14.91 -9.73
C THR A 241 -12.54 -14.12 -8.92
N LEU A 242 -12.74 -14.05 -7.60
CA LEU A 242 -11.77 -13.51 -6.65
C LEU A 242 -10.45 -14.30 -6.68
N SER A 243 -10.51 -15.64 -6.72
CA SER A 243 -9.31 -16.47 -6.88
C SER A 243 -8.57 -16.22 -8.20
N ALA A 244 -9.32 -15.99 -9.30
CA ALA A 244 -8.74 -15.66 -10.59
C ALA A 244 -8.05 -14.29 -10.59
N ALA A 245 -8.72 -13.25 -10.07
CA ALA A 245 -8.15 -11.91 -9.94
C ALA A 245 -6.89 -11.92 -9.07
N ARG A 246 -6.93 -12.58 -7.91
CA ARG A 246 -5.76 -12.76 -7.03
C ARG A 246 -4.62 -13.51 -7.72
N CYS A 247 -4.91 -14.53 -8.52
CA CYS A 247 -3.89 -15.24 -9.28
C CYS A 247 -3.18 -14.30 -10.28
N VAL A 248 -3.93 -13.49 -11.03
CA VAL A 248 -3.37 -12.51 -11.98
C VAL A 248 -2.49 -11.49 -11.25
N LEU A 249 -2.95 -10.96 -10.12
CA LEU A 249 -2.17 -10.06 -9.25
C LEU A 249 -0.86 -10.72 -8.81
N VAL A 250 -0.90 -11.95 -8.28
CA VAL A 250 0.30 -12.67 -7.85
C VAL A 250 1.26 -12.94 -9.01
N VAL A 251 0.76 -13.28 -10.20
CA VAL A 251 1.61 -13.45 -11.39
C VAL A 251 2.30 -12.14 -11.76
N TRP A 252 1.59 -11.01 -11.71
CA TRP A 252 2.17 -9.69 -11.94
C TRP A 252 3.29 -9.40 -10.94
N LEU A 253 3.02 -9.56 -9.63
CA LEU A 253 4.01 -9.33 -8.58
C LEU A 253 5.25 -10.23 -8.71
N GLN A 254 5.06 -11.51 -9.06
CA GLN A 254 6.18 -12.44 -9.29
C GLN A 254 7.01 -12.07 -10.51
N TYR A 255 6.37 -11.52 -11.55
CA TYR A 255 7.05 -11.04 -12.75
C TYR A 255 7.91 -9.82 -12.45
N THR A 256 7.34 -8.83 -11.75
CA THR A 256 8.01 -7.57 -11.38
C THR A 256 9.39 -7.80 -10.76
N ARG A 257 9.47 -8.72 -9.78
CA ARG A 257 10.73 -9.04 -9.07
C ARG A 257 11.86 -9.56 -9.96
N ARG A 258 11.57 -10.00 -11.19
CA ARG A 258 12.55 -10.56 -12.13
C ARG A 258 12.73 -9.70 -13.38
N LYS A 259 11.94 -8.64 -13.52
CA LYS A 259 11.84 -7.88 -14.75
C LYS A 259 13.18 -7.31 -15.19
N GLN A 260 13.95 -6.71 -14.29
CA GLN A 260 15.22 -6.07 -14.65
C GLN A 260 16.21 -7.05 -15.28
N ALA A 261 16.38 -8.24 -14.69
CA ALA A 261 17.20 -9.29 -15.28
C ALA A 261 16.68 -9.74 -16.67
N LEU A 262 15.36 -9.71 -16.88
CA LEU A 262 14.76 -10.07 -18.16
C LEU A 262 14.93 -8.98 -19.23
N LEU A 263 14.91 -7.69 -18.86
CA LEU A 263 15.10 -6.57 -19.79
C LEU A 263 16.51 -6.51 -20.37
N GLN A 264 17.50 -7.08 -19.69
CA GLN A 264 18.86 -7.19 -20.19
C GLN A 264 19.02 -8.26 -21.28
N LEU A 265 18.07 -9.20 -21.39
CA LEU A 265 18.21 -10.33 -22.30
C LEU A 265 17.84 -9.97 -23.74
N PRO A 266 18.72 -10.24 -24.72
CA PRO A 266 18.40 -10.00 -26.12
C PRO A 266 17.20 -10.85 -26.54
N GLY A 267 16.17 -10.20 -27.08
CA GLY A 267 14.97 -10.87 -27.60
C GLY A 267 13.91 -11.23 -26.55
N TRP A 268 14.07 -10.82 -25.28
CA TRP A 268 12.98 -10.90 -24.28
C TRP A 268 11.85 -9.92 -24.58
N CYS A 269 12.20 -8.66 -24.87
CA CYS A 269 11.23 -7.64 -25.22
C CYS A 269 10.52 -8.01 -26.54
N TYR A 270 9.23 -7.72 -26.61
CA TYR A 270 8.47 -7.86 -27.84
C TYR A 270 8.73 -6.64 -28.72
N ARG A 271 8.89 -6.80 -30.03
CA ARG A 271 9.14 -5.67 -30.93
C ARG A 271 7.81 -5.06 -31.37
N ARG A 272 7.62 -3.76 -31.16
CA ARG A 272 6.44 -3.01 -31.56
C ARG A 272 6.85 -1.83 -32.46
N SER A 273 6.01 -1.53 -33.45
CA SER A 273 6.15 -0.31 -34.24
C SER A 273 5.82 0.91 -33.38
N ARG A 274 6.80 1.81 -33.20
CA ARG A 274 6.65 3.12 -32.56
C ARG A 274 6.64 4.19 -33.66
N HIS A 275 5.54 4.90 -33.78
CA HIS A 275 5.45 6.05 -34.68
C HIS A 275 6.34 7.17 -34.15
N LYS A 276 7.12 7.78 -35.05
CA LYS A 276 7.95 8.93 -34.71
C LYS A 276 7.10 10.19 -34.71
N ASP A 277 7.44 11.12 -33.83
CA ASP A 277 6.89 12.47 -33.88
C ASP A 277 7.49 13.20 -35.08
N TRP A 278 6.65 13.86 -35.87
CA TRP A 278 7.09 14.66 -37.02
C TRP A 278 7.97 15.83 -36.62
N LEU A 279 7.75 16.39 -35.43
CA LEU A 279 8.48 17.56 -34.95
C LEU A 279 9.84 17.21 -34.35
N LEU A 280 10.07 15.94 -34.01
CA LEU A 280 11.32 15.46 -33.40
C LEU A 280 12.08 14.47 -34.32
N ALA A 281 11.52 14.14 -35.48
CA ALA A 281 12.19 13.32 -36.48
C ALA A 281 13.30 14.10 -37.17
N SER A 282 14.31 13.41 -37.70
CA SER A 282 15.41 14.07 -38.39
C SER A 282 14.92 14.76 -39.67
N ASP A 283 15.50 15.91 -39.99
CA ASP A 283 15.15 16.69 -41.20
C ASP A 283 15.21 15.84 -42.48
N TYR A 284 16.13 14.87 -42.52
CA TYR A 284 16.22 13.92 -43.62
C TYR A 284 14.99 13.00 -43.71
N GLU A 285 14.57 12.39 -42.59
CA GLU A 285 13.40 11.51 -42.57
C GLU A 285 12.11 12.27 -42.91
N VAL A 286 11.96 13.48 -42.35
CA VAL A 286 10.83 14.38 -42.65
C VAL A 286 10.88 14.81 -44.12
N GLY A 287 12.04 15.23 -44.63
CA GLY A 287 12.22 15.65 -46.01
C GLY A 287 11.93 14.55 -47.02
N VAL A 288 12.41 13.32 -46.76
CA VAL A 288 12.08 12.15 -47.59
C VAL A 288 10.58 11.87 -47.53
N ALA A 289 9.97 11.83 -46.35
CA ALA A 289 8.54 11.57 -46.19
C ALA A 289 7.67 12.60 -46.93
N LEU A 290 8.02 13.89 -46.85
CA LEU A 290 7.34 14.96 -47.59
C LEU A 290 7.56 14.84 -49.11
N ALA A 291 8.78 14.54 -49.55
CA ALA A 291 9.12 14.42 -50.97
C ALA A 291 8.44 13.20 -51.63
N THR A 292 8.25 12.10 -50.89
CA THR A 292 7.58 10.88 -51.39
C THR A 292 6.08 10.86 -51.09
N GLY A 293 5.53 11.86 -50.39
CA GLY A 293 4.13 11.92 -50.00
C GLY A 293 3.71 10.78 -49.05
N THR A 294 4.64 10.25 -48.27
CA THR A 294 4.42 9.14 -47.33
C THR A 294 4.46 9.60 -45.88
N THR A 295 3.90 8.81 -44.98
CA THR A 295 4.07 9.06 -43.54
C THR A 295 5.48 8.67 -43.08
N LEU A 296 5.93 9.25 -41.95
CA LEU A 296 7.19 8.83 -41.32
C LEU A 296 7.16 7.33 -41.00
N GLN A 297 8.20 6.62 -41.43
CA GLN A 297 8.32 5.19 -41.17
C GLN A 297 8.44 4.94 -39.66
N ALA A 298 7.59 4.05 -39.15
CA ALA A 298 7.62 3.70 -37.74
C ALA A 298 8.93 2.98 -37.40
N ALA A 299 9.56 3.38 -36.30
CA ALA A 299 10.73 2.68 -35.77
C ALA A 299 10.28 1.38 -35.08
N VAL A 300 11.07 0.32 -35.23
CA VAL A 300 10.85 -0.92 -34.47
C VAL A 300 11.52 -0.75 -33.10
N ALA A 301 10.71 -0.53 -32.06
CA ALA A 301 11.18 -0.38 -30.70
C ALA A 301 10.84 -1.62 -29.86
N ASP A 302 11.68 -1.91 -28.88
CA ASP A 302 11.40 -2.95 -27.90
C ASP A 302 10.32 -2.47 -26.91
N ASP A 303 9.33 -3.32 -26.65
CA ASP A 303 8.25 -3.07 -25.70
C ASP A 303 8.60 -3.71 -24.34
N PRO A 304 9.11 -2.93 -23.37
CA PRO A 304 9.46 -3.45 -22.04
C PRO A 304 8.21 -3.79 -21.19
N LEU A 305 7.03 -3.31 -21.58
CA LEU A 305 5.78 -3.45 -20.80
C LEU A 305 4.85 -4.54 -21.36
N TRP A 306 5.32 -5.38 -22.29
CA TRP A 306 4.43 -6.28 -23.01
C TRP A 306 3.71 -7.26 -22.07
N VAL A 307 4.38 -7.79 -21.04
CA VAL A 307 3.77 -8.72 -20.07
C VAL A 307 2.72 -8.02 -19.22
N GLU A 308 3.05 -6.85 -18.69
CA GLU A 308 2.17 -6.06 -17.84
C GLU A 308 0.96 -5.54 -18.60
N ARG A 309 1.11 -5.21 -19.89
CA ARG A 309 -0.03 -4.87 -20.75
C ARG A 309 -1.00 -6.04 -20.93
N TYR A 310 -0.49 -7.28 -21.04
CA TYR A 310 -1.36 -8.46 -21.08
C TYR A 310 -2.04 -8.70 -19.73
N LEU A 311 -1.30 -8.60 -18.62
CA LEU A 311 -1.86 -8.80 -17.28
C LEU A 311 -2.86 -7.71 -16.90
N SER A 312 -2.58 -6.46 -17.26
CA SER A 312 -3.49 -5.32 -17.03
C SER A 312 -4.78 -5.45 -17.81
N GLN A 313 -4.74 -5.90 -19.07
CA GLN A 313 -5.96 -6.19 -19.83
C GLN A 313 -6.82 -7.23 -19.11
N ILE A 314 -6.22 -8.36 -18.70
CA ILE A 314 -6.95 -9.42 -17.97
C ILE A 314 -7.51 -8.88 -16.65
N LEU A 315 -6.74 -8.09 -15.90
CA LEU A 315 -7.14 -7.59 -14.60
C LEU A 315 -8.21 -6.49 -14.70
N SER A 316 -8.11 -5.59 -15.67
CA SER A 316 -9.10 -4.53 -15.94
C SER A 316 -10.48 -5.13 -16.21
N GLU A 317 -10.54 -6.29 -16.86
CA GLU A 317 -11.75 -7.05 -17.09
C GLU A 317 -12.38 -7.66 -15.82
N PHE A 318 -11.60 -7.85 -14.75
CA PHE A 318 -12.08 -8.28 -13.44
C PHE A 318 -12.46 -7.12 -12.53
N LEU A 319 -11.77 -5.97 -12.63
CA LEU A 319 -12.00 -4.81 -11.78
C LEU A 319 -13.11 -3.89 -12.32
N GLY A 320 -13.31 -3.86 -13.65
CA GLY A 320 -14.24 -2.96 -14.30
C GLY A 320 -15.70 -3.18 -13.89
N GLY A 321 -16.38 -2.08 -13.52
CA GLY A 321 -17.82 -2.07 -13.25
C GLY A 321 -18.25 -2.72 -11.93
N ARG A 322 -17.32 -3.05 -11.03
CA ARG A 322 -17.63 -3.62 -9.70
C ARG A 322 -17.86 -2.55 -8.64
N GLU A 323 -18.67 -2.89 -7.64
CA GLU A 323 -18.95 -2.04 -6.48
C GLU A 323 -17.80 -2.08 -5.46
N ALA A 324 -17.76 -1.08 -4.57
CA ALA A 324 -16.69 -0.92 -3.59
C ALA A 324 -16.46 -2.14 -2.68
N PRO A 325 -17.48 -2.83 -2.12
CA PRO A 325 -17.26 -4.02 -1.29
C PRO A 325 -16.57 -5.17 -2.03
N GLN A 326 -16.91 -5.35 -3.32
CA GLN A 326 -16.35 -6.40 -4.15
C GLN A 326 -14.88 -6.12 -4.45
N LEU A 327 -14.56 -4.87 -4.79
CA LEU A 327 -13.17 -4.46 -5.02
C LEU A 327 -12.33 -4.51 -3.75
N ALA A 328 -12.86 -4.09 -2.60
CA ALA A 328 -12.16 -4.18 -1.32
C ALA A 328 -11.78 -5.63 -0.96
N ASN A 329 -12.61 -6.62 -1.31
CA ASN A 329 -12.30 -8.03 -1.07
C ASN A 329 -11.23 -8.58 -2.04
N ILE A 330 -11.16 -8.06 -3.26
CA ILE A 330 -10.15 -8.43 -4.26
C ILE A 330 -8.80 -7.77 -3.90
N LEU A 331 -8.85 -6.49 -3.56
CA LEU A 331 -7.73 -5.60 -3.29
C LEU A 331 -7.49 -5.54 -1.76
N ASP A 332 -6.82 -6.56 -1.23
CA ASP A 332 -6.29 -6.52 0.13
C ASP A 332 -5.07 -5.58 0.18
N SER A 333 -4.99 -4.68 1.17
CA SER A 333 -3.99 -3.61 1.29
C SER A 333 -2.55 -4.10 1.40
N ARG A 334 -2.34 -5.41 1.59
CA ARG A 334 -1.03 -6.06 1.67
C ARG A 334 -0.30 -6.20 0.33
N TYR A 335 -0.95 -5.94 -0.80
CA TYR A 335 -0.45 -6.31 -2.13
C TYR A 335 -0.19 -5.13 -3.07
N ASP A 336 0.27 -3.99 -2.55
CA ASP A 336 0.63 -2.86 -3.39
C ASP A 336 2.13 -2.88 -3.79
N PRO A 337 2.48 -3.11 -5.08
CA PRO A 337 3.85 -3.12 -5.57
C PRO A 337 4.41 -1.73 -5.86
N VAL A 338 3.64 -0.64 -5.75
CA VAL A 338 4.06 0.67 -6.25
C VAL A 338 5.41 1.11 -5.68
N ARG A 339 5.63 0.92 -4.36
CA ARG A 339 6.93 1.22 -3.73
C ARG A 339 8.07 0.38 -4.29
N ASP A 340 7.85 -0.93 -4.43
CA ASP A 340 8.85 -1.87 -4.97
C ASP A 340 9.16 -1.57 -6.44
N LEU A 341 8.17 -1.21 -7.24
CA LEU A 341 8.36 -0.81 -8.63
C LEU A 341 9.21 0.47 -8.73
N LEU A 342 8.82 1.49 -7.99
CA LEU A 342 9.48 2.79 -8.06
C LEU A 342 10.89 2.76 -7.46
N SER A 343 11.13 2.00 -6.39
CA SER A 343 12.48 1.82 -5.81
C SER A 343 13.48 1.19 -6.77
N HIS A 344 12.98 0.55 -7.84
CA HIS A 344 13.76 -0.09 -8.89
C HIS A 344 13.79 0.72 -10.21
N GLY A 345 13.27 1.96 -10.23
CA GLY A 345 13.19 2.80 -11.43
C GLY A 345 12.14 2.34 -12.46
N MET A 346 11.18 1.50 -12.06
CA MET A 346 10.12 0.98 -12.93
C MET A 346 8.91 1.93 -12.96
N PHE A 347 9.13 3.16 -13.45
CA PHE A 347 8.14 4.24 -13.44
C PHE A 347 6.93 3.99 -14.33
N ALA A 348 7.12 3.40 -15.50
CA ALA A 348 6.02 3.16 -16.44
C ALA A 348 5.11 2.01 -15.96
N GLU A 349 5.69 1.05 -15.24
CA GLU A 349 5.02 -0.08 -14.62
C GLU A 349 4.16 0.36 -13.45
N SER A 350 4.67 1.26 -12.59
CA SER A 350 3.89 1.82 -11.48
C SER A 350 2.72 2.65 -11.99
N ARG A 351 2.91 3.45 -13.05
CA ARG A 351 1.82 4.18 -13.72
C ARG A 351 0.77 3.23 -14.30
N LEU A 352 1.18 2.17 -15.00
CA LEU A 352 0.25 1.16 -15.52
C LEU A 352 -0.53 0.45 -14.40
N TRP A 353 0.10 0.20 -13.25
CA TRP A 353 -0.58 -0.33 -12.07
C TRP A 353 -1.62 0.66 -11.52
N ILE A 354 -1.25 1.94 -11.39
CA ILE A 354 -2.17 2.99 -10.93
C ILE A 354 -3.37 3.10 -11.87
N GLU A 355 -3.15 3.11 -13.19
CA GLU A 355 -4.21 3.15 -14.19
C GLU A 355 -5.12 1.92 -14.15
N THR A 356 -4.55 0.73 -13.97
CA THR A 356 -5.29 -0.53 -14.05
C THR A 356 -6.02 -0.87 -12.76
N VAL A 357 -5.43 -0.57 -11.60
CA VAL A 357 -5.88 -1.07 -10.29
C VAL A 357 -6.41 0.07 -9.42
N VAL A 358 -5.66 1.15 -9.30
CA VAL A 358 -6.01 2.28 -8.43
C VAL A 358 -7.14 3.12 -9.04
N ALA A 359 -7.15 3.33 -10.36
CA ALA A 359 -8.20 4.13 -11.01
C ALA A 359 -9.61 3.52 -10.89
N PRO A 360 -9.83 2.20 -11.12
CA PRO A 360 -11.13 1.58 -10.83
C PRO A 360 -11.53 1.66 -9.35
N ALA A 361 -10.58 1.51 -8.43
CA ALA A 361 -10.82 1.66 -6.99
C ALA A 361 -11.24 3.09 -6.62
N LYS A 362 -10.62 4.12 -7.22
CA LYS A 362 -11.05 5.52 -7.10
C LYS A 362 -12.47 5.73 -7.60
N ALA A 363 -12.81 5.20 -8.76
CA ALA A 363 -14.16 5.34 -9.32
C ALA A 363 -15.21 4.67 -8.41
N ALA A 364 -14.91 3.48 -7.88
CA ALA A 364 -15.81 2.74 -7.01
C ALA A 364 -16.00 3.38 -5.63
N THR A 365 -14.94 3.94 -5.03
CA THR A 365 -15.05 4.69 -3.77
C THR A 365 -15.95 5.92 -3.93
N LEU A 366 -15.82 6.65 -5.04
CA LEU A 366 -16.70 7.78 -5.33
C LEU A 366 -18.16 7.36 -5.54
N ALA A 367 -18.38 6.25 -6.27
CA ALA A 367 -19.71 5.71 -6.49
C ALA A 367 -20.36 5.26 -5.18
N GLY A 368 -19.66 4.49 -4.35
CA GLY A 368 -20.16 4.03 -3.05
C GLY A 368 -20.47 5.18 -2.10
N ALA A 369 -19.58 6.19 -2.01
CA ALA A 369 -19.85 7.37 -1.20
C ALA A 369 -21.07 8.18 -1.71
N ARG A 370 -21.38 8.17 -3.02
CA ARG A 370 -22.64 8.78 -3.53
C ARG A 370 -23.87 8.01 -3.09
N GLN A 371 -23.79 6.68 -3.08
CA GLN A 371 -24.91 5.82 -2.65
C GLN A 371 -25.18 5.98 -1.15
N GLU A 372 -24.14 6.07 -0.31
CA GLU A 372 -24.30 6.35 1.13
C GLU A 372 -24.97 7.71 1.38
N ALA A 373 -24.50 8.76 0.69
CA ALA A 373 -25.07 10.10 0.83
C ALA A 373 -26.55 10.16 0.38
N ALA A 374 -26.94 9.35 -0.62
CA ALA A 374 -28.33 9.28 -1.09
C ALA A 374 -29.24 8.42 -0.18
N GLY A 375 -28.67 7.52 0.63
CA GLY A 375 -29.39 6.66 1.56
C GLY A 375 -29.52 7.22 2.98
N ALA A 376 -28.88 8.35 3.28
CA ALA A 376 -28.99 9.00 4.59
C ALA A 376 -30.42 9.58 4.78
N PRO A 377 -31.11 9.25 5.88
CA PRO A 377 -32.44 9.79 6.15
C PRO A 377 -32.40 11.32 6.30
N ASN A 378 -33.39 11.99 5.72
CA ASN A 378 -33.53 13.45 5.77
C ASN A 378 -33.78 13.88 7.24
N PRO A 379 -32.97 14.77 7.84
CA PRO A 379 -33.12 15.16 9.25
C PRO A 379 -34.40 15.93 9.58
N GLU A 380 -35.21 16.29 8.57
CA GLU A 380 -36.50 16.98 8.73
C GLU A 380 -37.70 16.01 8.88
N ALA A 381 -37.49 14.69 8.79
CA ALA A 381 -38.56 13.69 8.84
C ALA A 381 -38.36 12.67 9.97
N THR A 382 -38.23 13.14 11.20
CA THR A 382 -38.26 12.27 12.39
C THR A 382 -38.99 12.95 13.54
N ASP A 383 -40.29 13.17 13.34
CA ASP A 383 -41.27 13.17 14.42
C ASP A 383 -42.14 11.91 14.22
N ALA A 384 -42.16 11.04 15.23
CA ALA A 384 -42.84 9.74 15.29
C ALA A 384 -42.15 8.58 14.55
N VAL A 385 -41.35 7.81 15.31
CA VAL A 385 -41.60 6.39 15.67
C VAL A 385 -40.41 5.97 16.56
N GLU A 386 -40.65 5.99 17.89
CA GLU A 386 -39.83 5.25 18.86
C GLU A 386 -40.20 3.76 18.79
N ASP A 387 -39.27 2.89 19.19
CA ASP A 387 -39.38 1.42 19.32
C ASP A 387 -39.21 0.54 18.07
N GLN A 388 -38.13 0.77 17.32
CA GLN A 388 -37.38 -0.36 16.75
C GLN A 388 -35.89 -0.23 17.08
N PRO A 389 -35.22 -1.31 17.55
CA PRO A 389 -33.77 -1.29 17.68
C PRO A 389 -33.20 -1.08 16.28
N LEU A 390 -32.67 0.12 16.05
CA LEU A 390 -31.88 0.50 14.88
C LEU A 390 -30.80 -0.56 14.68
N THR A 391 -31.08 -1.52 13.82
CA THR A 391 -30.07 -2.42 13.28
C THR A 391 -29.15 -1.52 12.48
N ARG A 392 -28.00 -1.17 13.07
CA ARG A 392 -26.86 -0.49 12.43
C ARG A 392 -26.43 -1.30 11.21
N GLY A 393 -27.10 -1.10 10.07
CA GLY A 393 -26.76 -1.72 8.79
C GLY A 393 -25.51 -1.14 8.11
N GLY A 394 -24.85 -0.15 8.73
CA GLY A 394 -23.73 0.59 8.11
C GLY A 394 -22.32 0.05 8.34
N SER A 395 -22.03 -0.76 9.38
CA SER A 395 -20.62 -0.93 9.78
C SER A 395 -19.74 -1.72 8.79
N ALA A 396 -20.31 -2.67 8.05
CA ALA A 396 -19.54 -3.48 7.09
C ALA A 396 -19.32 -2.76 5.76
N SER A 397 -20.34 -2.06 5.25
CA SER A 397 -20.25 -1.28 3.99
C SER A 397 -19.27 -0.12 4.14
N ASP A 398 -19.39 0.65 5.23
CA ASP A 398 -18.51 1.77 5.55
C ASP A 398 -17.05 1.31 5.71
N GLY A 399 -16.83 0.14 6.33
CA GLY A 399 -15.51 -0.46 6.50
C GLY A 399 -14.85 -0.85 5.16
N HIS A 400 -15.62 -1.42 4.23
CA HIS A 400 -15.10 -1.72 2.89
C HIS A 400 -14.75 -0.45 2.11
N LEU A 401 -15.57 0.59 2.21
CA LEU A 401 -15.30 1.88 1.57
C LEU A 401 -14.08 2.57 2.15
N TYR A 402 -13.91 2.54 3.48
CA TYR A 402 -12.71 3.01 4.15
C TYR A 402 -11.46 2.26 3.66
N ASN A 403 -11.48 0.93 3.68
CA ASN A 403 -10.34 0.10 3.28
C ASN A 403 -9.95 0.33 1.81
N LEU A 404 -10.94 0.50 0.94
CA LEU A 404 -10.68 0.79 -0.47
C LEU A 404 -10.11 2.21 -0.68
N ALA A 405 -10.60 3.20 0.08
CA ALA A 405 -10.04 4.55 0.07
C ALA A 405 -8.61 4.59 0.64
N ASP A 406 -8.34 3.84 1.73
CA ASP A 406 -7.01 3.68 2.28
C ASP A 406 -6.08 3.01 1.28
N PHE A 407 -6.51 1.93 0.60
CA PHE A 407 -5.72 1.28 -0.45
C PHE A 407 -5.33 2.26 -1.58
N VAL A 408 -6.29 3.03 -2.08
CA VAL A 408 -6.04 4.04 -3.13
C VAL A 408 -5.03 5.06 -2.65
N ALA A 409 -5.25 5.63 -1.47
CA ALA A 409 -4.44 6.71 -0.94
C ALA A 409 -3.03 6.22 -0.55
N LEU A 410 -2.93 4.99 -0.04
CA LEU A 410 -1.68 4.32 0.25
C LEU A 410 -0.82 4.17 -1.00
N ALA A 411 -1.39 3.89 -2.18
CA ALA A 411 -0.62 3.75 -3.42
C ALA A 411 0.16 5.03 -3.78
N TYR A 412 -0.43 6.22 -3.61
CA TYR A 412 0.28 7.48 -3.80
C TYR A 412 1.37 7.69 -2.75
N THR A 413 1.11 7.36 -1.49
CA THR A 413 2.13 7.41 -0.42
C THR A 413 3.29 6.44 -0.69
N GLN A 414 2.99 5.23 -1.16
CA GLN A 414 3.99 4.24 -1.58
C GLN A 414 4.78 4.74 -2.79
N ALA A 415 4.18 5.55 -3.66
CA ALA A 415 4.90 6.13 -4.80
C ALA A 415 5.98 7.12 -4.38
N VAL A 416 5.67 7.98 -3.40
CA VAL A 416 6.65 8.90 -2.81
C VAL A 416 7.78 8.12 -2.13
N LEU A 417 7.44 7.10 -1.34
CA LEU A 417 8.42 6.27 -0.65
C LEU A 417 9.30 5.45 -1.60
N GLY A 418 8.73 4.90 -2.67
CA GLY A 418 9.50 4.16 -3.67
C GLY A 418 10.46 5.08 -4.43
N SER A 419 10.01 6.31 -4.75
CA SER A 419 10.88 7.32 -5.35
C SER A 419 12.00 7.74 -4.40
N TYR A 420 11.71 7.87 -3.10
CA TYR A 420 12.72 8.10 -2.07
C TYR A 420 13.76 6.98 -2.02
N ASP A 421 13.33 5.72 -1.94
CA ASP A 421 14.23 4.56 -1.90
C ASP A 421 15.12 4.49 -3.17
N TYR A 422 14.55 4.84 -4.33
CA TYR A 422 15.26 4.89 -5.61
C TYR A 422 16.37 5.94 -5.60
N VAL A 423 16.03 7.19 -5.28
CA VAL A 423 16.99 8.30 -5.26
C VAL A 423 18.07 8.04 -4.21
N GLN A 424 17.69 7.57 -3.01
CA GLN A 424 18.64 7.21 -1.96
C GLN A 424 19.64 6.13 -2.42
N ALA A 425 19.16 5.11 -3.13
CA ALA A 425 20.03 4.06 -3.66
C ALA A 425 21.00 4.58 -4.74
N LEU A 426 20.62 5.59 -5.50
CA LEU A 426 21.47 6.22 -6.52
C LEU A 426 22.53 7.14 -5.90
N SER A 427 22.18 7.91 -4.87
CA SER A 427 23.09 8.85 -4.19
C SER A 427 24.23 8.13 -3.46
N ALA A 428 24.04 6.86 -3.07
CA ALA A 428 25.08 6.09 -2.39
C ALA A 428 26.24 5.71 -3.34
N ASP A 429 27.44 6.21 -3.05
CA ASP A 429 28.68 5.96 -3.79
C ASP A 429 28.61 6.31 -5.30
N PHE A 430 27.91 7.40 -5.63
CA PHE A 430 27.55 7.78 -7.00
C PHE A 430 28.71 7.73 -8.01
N ALA A 431 29.85 8.32 -7.66
CA ALA A 431 31.02 8.37 -8.55
C ALA A 431 31.66 7.00 -8.80
N GLN A 432 31.47 6.01 -7.92
CA GLN A 432 32.06 4.67 -8.04
C GLN A 432 31.18 3.75 -8.89
N TRP A 433 29.88 3.69 -8.57
CA TRP A 433 28.98 2.73 -9.24
C TRP A 433 28.74 3.10 -10.70
N THR A 434 28.71 4.39 -11.05
CA THR A 434 28.47 4.85 -12.45
C THR A 434 29.48 4.26 -13.44
N VAL A 435 30.76 4.26 -13.09
CA VAL A 435 31.82 3.67 -13.91
C VAL A 435 31.72 2.14 -13.93
N ALA A 436 31.43 1.52 -12.79
CA ALA A 436 31.26 0.08 -12.70
C ALA A 436 30.08 -0.43 -13.55
N GLN A 437 28.96 0.29 -13.52
CA GLN A 437 27.75 0.01 -14.29
C GLN A 437 27.99 0.10 -15.80
N ALA A 438 28.69 1.14 -16.26
CA ALA A 438 29.11 1.28 -17.65
C ALA A 438 29.97 0.10 -18.11
N ARG A 439 30.79 -0.44 -17.19
CA ARG A 439 31.67 -1.61 -17.43
C ARG A 439 30.95 -2.96 -17.37
N GLY A 440 29.64 -2.99 -17.11
CA GLY A 440 28.87 -4.23 -17.06
C GLY A 440 28.72 -4.86 -15.68
N LYS A 441 29.14 -4.18 -14.61
CA LYS A 441 28.80 -4.57 -13.24
C LYS A 441 27.46 -3.93 -12.89
N ASP A 442 26.37 -4.68 -13.01
CA ASP A 442 25.02 -4.17 -12.73
C ASP A 442 24.81 -3.99 -11.21
N GLU A 443 25.44 -2.96 -10.64
CA GLU A 443 25.44 -2.62 -9.22
C GLU A 443 24.16 -1.92 -8.79
N ARG A 444 23.57 -1.11 -9.69
CA ARG A 444 22.36 -0.33 -9.42
C ARG A 444 21.25 -0.62 -10.41
N ASN A 445 20.04 -0.45 -9.89
CA ASN A 445 18.81 -0.43 -10.65
C ASN A 445 18.63 0.95 -11.26
N LEU A 446 18.41 1.01 -12.57
CA LEU A 446 18.28 2.26 -13.31
C LEU A 446 16.91 2.34 -13.97
N GLY A 447 16.33 3.53 -14.01
CA GLY A 447 15.15 3.80 -14.80
C GLY A 447 15.46 3.75 -16.31
N PRO A 448 14.42 3.84 -17.15
CA PRO A 448 14.53 3.59 -18.58
C PRO A 448 15.56 4.48 -19.30
N VAL A 449 15.62 5.77 -18.98
CA VAL A 449 16.52 6.74 -19.63
C VAL A 449 17.97 6.49 -19.22
N ALA A 450 18.22 6.34 -17.92
CA ALA A 450 19.56 6.04 -17.42
C ALA A 450 20.05 4.66 -17.88
N ALA A 451 19.17 3.65 -17.88
CA ALA A 451 19.50 2.30 -18.35
C ALA A 451 19.82 2.28 -19.85
N GLU A 452 19.08 3.03 -20.68
CA GLU A 452 19.37 3.15 -22.10
C GLU A 452 20.71 3.84 -22.35
N MET A 453 21.01 4.93 -21.64
CA MET A 453 22.29 5.62 -21.70
C MET A 453 23.46 4.68 -21.34
N VAL A 454 23.33 3.92 -20.25
CA VAL A 454 24.34 2.95 -19.83
C VAL A 454 24.55 1.86 -20.86
N ARG A 455 23.48 1.34 -21.49
CA ARG A 455 23.61 0.36 -22.59
C ARG A 455 24.36 0.94 -23.79
N ASN A 456 24.01 2.16 -24.20
CA ASN A 456 24.67 2.84 -25.32
C ASN A 456 26.17 3.06 -25.05
N ILE A 457 26.51 3.50 -23.84
CA ILE A 457 27.91 3.64 -23.40
C ILE A 457 28.62 2.30 -23.41
N ARG A 458 27.99 1.24 -22.87
CA ARG A 458 28.58 -0.10 -22.81
C ARG A 458 28.87 -0.66 -24.20
N ASP A 459 27.96 -0.47 -25.15
CA ASP A 459 28.15 -0.90 -26.53
C ASP A 459 29.22 -0.08 -27.25
N ALA A 460 29.28 1.24 -27.01
CA ALA A 460 30.35 2.10 -27.50
C ALA A 460 31.73 1.70 -26.95
N LEU A 461 31.84 1.41 -25.65
CA LEU A 461 33.10 0.96 -25.03
C LEU A 461 33.57 -0.39 -25.60
N LYS A 462 32.65 -1.33 -25.86
CA LYS A 462 32.99 -2.59 -26.54
C LYS A 462 33.44 -2.36 -27.97
N PHE A 463 32.83 -1.41 -28.67
CA PHE A 463 33.21 -1.04 -30.02
C PHE A 463 34.63 -0.43 -30.05
N GLU A 464 34.94 0.52 -29.16
CA GLU A 464 36.28 1.07 -28.97
C GLU A 464 37.31 -0.04 -28.75
N GLU A 465 37.08 -0.95 -27.81
CA GLU A 465 37.99 -2.08 -27.55
C GLU A 465 38.18 -2.98 -28.77
N SER A 466 37.14 -3.15 -29.60
CA SER A 466 37.18 -4.00 -30.79
C SER A 466 37.91 -3.36 -31.98
N VAL A 467 37.86 -2.04 -32.12
CA VAL A 467 38.41 -1.30 -33.27
C VAL A 467 39.78 -0.72 -32.95
N GLU A 468 39.93 -0.11 -31.77
CA GLU A 468 41.11 0.65 -31.37
C GLU A 468 42.05 -0.16 -30.48
N GLY A 469 41.60 -1.31 -29.95
CA GLY A 469 42.39 -2.20 -29.10
C GLY A 469 42.65 -1.67 -27.68
N HIS A 470 42.26 -0.43 -27.40
CA HIS A 470 42.26 0.18 -26.08
C HIS A 470 41.07 1.15 -25.94
N ARG A 471 40.79 1.62 -24.73
CA ARG A 471 39.74 2.60 -24.48
C ARG A 471 40.25 4.01 -24.73
N VAL A 472 39.40 4.84 -25.32
CA VAL A 472 39.66 6.29 -25.51
C VAL A 472 38.75 7.12 -24.62
N THR A 473 37.52 6.66 -24.38
CA THR A 473 36.55 7.38 -23.54
C THR A 473 37.02 7.48 -22.08
N SER A 474 37.09 8.71 -21.57
CA SER A 474 37.51 9.00 -20.19
C SER A 474 36.45 8.60 -19.16
N GLU A 475 36.86 8.23 -17.95
CA GLU A 475 35.92 7.96 -16.86
C GLU A 475 35.08 9.19 -16.48
N ALA A 476 35.62 10.41 -16.67
CA ALA A 476 34.89 11.64 -16.41
C ALA A 476 33.69 11.80 -17.35
N ASN A 477 33.88 11.51 -18.64
CA ASN A 477 32.80 11.59 -19.63
C ASN A 477 31.69 10.56 -19.33
N ILE A 478 32.08 9.35 -18.91
CA ILE A 478 31.11 8.31 -18.48
C ILE A 478 30.26 8.83 -17.31
N LYS A 479 30.92 9.40 -16.29
CA LYS A 479 30.23 9.96 -15.11
C LYS A 479 29.27 11.08 -15.49
N GLN A 480 29.71 12.03 -16.32
CA GLN A 480 28.89 13.16 -16.77
C GLN A 480 27.65 12.71 -17.55
N LEU A 481 27.80 11.78 -18.51
CA LEU A 481 26.67 11.30 -19.33
C LEU A 481 25.64 10.52 -18.50
N ILE A 482 26.10 9.70 -17.55
CA ILE A 482 25.20 8.96 -16.66
C ILE A 482 24.53 9.91 -15.67
N ALA A 483 25.28 10.87 -15.10
CA ALA A 483 24.73 11.88 -14.20
C ALA A 483 23.65 12.72 -14.86
N ARG A 484 23.88 13.18 -16.10
CA ARG A 484 22.85 13.88 -16.87
C ARG A 484 21.60 13.04 -17.03
N ALA A 485 21.74 11.77 -17.41
CA ALA A 485 20.60 10.88 -17.63
C ALA A 485 19.81 10.61 -16.33
N VAL A 486 20.52 10.36 -15.22
CA VAL A 486 19.91 10.15 -13.90
C VAL A 486 19.23 11.42 -13.39
N ALA A 487 19.89 12.58 -13.48
CA ALA A 487 19.35 13.83 -13.00
C ALA A 487 18.10 14.26 -13.79
N THR A 488 18.13 14.11 -15.13
CA THR A 488 16.97 14.38 -16.00
C THR A 488 15.80 13.46 -15.67
N GLU A 489 16.04 12.16 -15.54
CA GLU A 489 14.98 11.19 -15.23
C GLU A 489 14.37 11.44 -13.85
N THR A 490 15.18 11.70 -12.83
CA THR A 490 14.69 11.88 -11.46
C THR A 490 13.93 13.20 -11.27
N ILE A 491 14.35 14.31 -11.89
CA ILE A 491 13.60 15.57 -11.82
C ILE A 491 12.27 15.48 -12.58
N ASP A 492 12.26 14.84 -13.75
CA ASP A 492 11.06 14.66 -14.56
C ASP A 492 10.05 13.78 -13.81
N GLU A 493 10.48 12.64 -13.25
CA GLU A 493 9.59 11.75 -12.50
C GLU A 493 9.10 12.39 -11.19
N ALA A 494 9.93 13.17 -10.49
CA ALA A 494 9.48 13.94 -9.33
C ALA A 494 8.39 14.97 -9.72
N THR A 495 8.58 15.68 -10.83
CA THR A 495 7.63 16.67 -11.33
C THR A 495 6.32 16.02 -11.76
N LEU A 496 6.39 14.89 -12.47
CA LEU A 496 5.24 14.10 -12.89
C LEU A 496 4.48 13.50 -11.70
N LEU A 497 5.19 13.00 -10.69
CA LEU A 497 4.56 12.47 -9.48
C LEU A 497 3.82 13.58 -8.73
N LEU A 498 4.42 14.76 -8.58
CA LEU A 498 3.73 15.90 -7.94
C LEU A 498 2.51 16.36 -8.75
N ALA A 499 2.59 16.39 -10.08
CA ALA A 499 1.43 16.66 -10.93
C ALA A 499 0.31 15.63 -10.72
N ALA A 500 0.63 14.34 -10.56
CA ALA A 500 -0.38 13.31 -10.23
C ALA A 500 -1.06 13.55 -8.86
N PHE A 501 -0.36 14.16 -7.90
CA PHE A 501 -0.97 14.56 -6.64
C PHE A 501 -1.97 15.72 -6.84
N GLU A 502 -1.61 16.71 -7.65
CA GLU A 502 -2.41 17.92 -7.88
C GLU A 502 -3.61 17.69 -8.81
N ASP A 503 -3.41 16.96 -9.89
CA ASP A 503 -4.39 16.81 -10.98
C ASP A 503 -5.33 15.62 -10.78
N ASP A 504 -4.94 14.65 -9.95
CA ASP A 504 -5.67 13.38 -9.83
C ASP A 504 -5.99 13.01 -8.38
N PHE A 505 -4.99 12.91 -7.49
CA PHE A 505 -5.23 12.47 -6.11
C PHE A 505 -6.00 13.50 -5.26
N TRP A 506 -5.59 14.77 -5.30
CA TRP A 506 -6.26 15.85 -4.56
C TRP A 506 -7.72 16.06 -5.00
N PRO A 507 -8.05 16.18 -6.29
CA PRO A 507 -9.45 16.29 -6.74
C PRO A 507 -10.31 15.11 -6.30
N TRP A 508 -9.77 13.88 -6.34
CA TRP A 508 -10.45 12.69 -5.82
C TRP A 508 -10.72 12.81 -4.31
N ALA A 509 -9.71 13.12 -3.50
CA ALA A 509 -9.85 13.25 -2.05
C ALA A 509 -10.87 14.34 -1.69
N ARG A 510 -10.79 15.51 -2.35
CA ARG A 510 -11.74 16.62 -2.16
C ARG A 510 -13.19 16.20 -2.45
N SER A 511 -13.41 15.38 -3.48
CA SER A 511 -14.75 14.91 -3.83
C SER A 511 -15.33 13.88 -2.84
N LEU A 512 -14.49 13.21 -2.06
CA LEU A 512 -14.92 12.38 -0.93
C LEU A 512 -15.30 13.24 0.28
N VAL A 513 -14.49 14.27 0.59
CA VAL A 513 -14.74 15.19 1.72
C VAL A 513 -16.10 15.89 1.60
N ALA A 514 -16.52 16.23 0.37
CA ALA A 514 -17.82 16.86 0.14
C ALA A 514 -19.04 16.05 0.65
N LYS A 515 -18.86 14.75 0.94
CA LYS A 515 -19.91 13.81 1.36
C LYS A 515 -19.82 13.43 2.84
N ASP A 516 -18.85 13.98 3.57
CA ASP A 516 -18.69 13.79 5.02
C ASP A 516 -18.59 12.31 5.48
N THR A 517 -17.99 11.45 4.66
CA THR A 517 -17.85 10.01 4.94
C THR A 517 -16.52 9.67 5.65
N PRO A 518 -16.45 8.55 6.40
CA PRO A 518 -15.19 8.07 6.99
C PRO A 518 -14.07 7.81 5.97
N ALA A 519 -14.44 7.46 4.73
CA ALA A 519 -13.51 7.29 3.61
C ALA A 519 -12.76 8.59 3.25
N ALA A 520 -13.38 9.76 3.48
CA ALA A 520 -12.70 11.05 3.32
C ALA A 520 -11.54 11.20 4.31
N GLY A 521 -11.70 10.69 5.54
CA GLY A 521 -10.64 10.65 6.54
C GLY A 521 -9.46 9.77 6.13
N ALA A 522 -9.71 8.59 5.57
CA ALA A 522 -8.66 7.73 5.01
C ALA A 522 -7.86 8.48 3.94
N ALA A 523 -8.58 9.06 2.97
CA ALA A 523 -7.97 9.80 1.86
C ALA A 523 -7.11 10.99 2.35
N LEU A 524 -7.66 11.85 3.22
CA LEU A 524 -6.95 13.04 3.71
C LEU A 524 -5.76 12.70 4.61
N SER A 525 -5.90 11.70 5.49
CA SER A 525 -4.81 11.30 6.39
C SER A 525 -3.59 10.77 5.64
N ARG A 526 -3.83 9.96 4.61
CA ARG A 526 -2.78 9.46 3.73
C ARG A 526 -2.20 10.53 2.82
N LEU A 527 -3.03 11.44 2.29
CA LEU A 527 -2.55 12.56 1.50
C LEU A 527 -1.65 13.48 2.35
N TYR A 528 -2.05 13.77 3.59
CA TYR A 528 -1.23 14.51 4.54
C TYR A 528 0.09 13.79 4.84
N GLU A 529 0.05 12.48 5.11
CA GLU A 529 1.23 11.64 5.32
C GLU A 529 2.19 11.67 4.11
N ALA A 530 1.63 11.60 2.89
CA ALA A 530 2.41 11.63 1.66
C ALA A 530 3.08 12.99 1.44
N VAL A 531 2.37 14.10 1.66
CA VAL A 531 2.93 15.46 1.60
C VAL A 531 4.06 15.64 2.61
N HIS A 532 3.92 15.09 3.82
CA HIS A 532 5.02 15.11 4.79
C HIS A 532 6.24 14.29 4.30
N LYS A 533 6.01 13.10 3.73
CA LYS A 533 7.09 12.24 3.20
C LYS A 533 7.79 12.83 1.97
N TRP A 534 7.11 13.68 1.21
CA TRP A 534 7.70 14.44 0.10
C TRP A 534 8.88 15.30 0.55
N ASN A 535 8.84 15.87 1.76
CA ASN A 535 9.96 16.66 2.28
C ASN A 535 11.25 15.84 2.36
N ASN A 536 11.17 14.56 2.77
CA ASN A 536 12.33 13.66 2.80
C ASN A 536 12.82 13.34 1.39
N LEU A 537 11.92 13.15 0.43
CA LEU A 537 12.29 12.93 -0.97
C LEU A 537 13.01 14.16 -1.56
N VAL A 538 12.52 15.37 -1.29
CA VAL A 538 13.15 16.62 -1.73
C VAL A 538 14.55 16.78 -1.15
N LEU A 539 14.77 16.38 0.11
CA LEU A 539 16.10 16.41 0.73
C LEU A 539 17.08 15.48 0.02
N VAL A 540 16.70 14.22 -0.23
CA VAL A 540 17.58 13.24 -0.89
C VAL A 540 17.79 13.56 -2.37
N LEU A 541 16.80 14.16 -3.04
CA LEU A 541 16.97 14.70 -4.40
C LEU A 541 18.01 15.82 -4.44
N SER A 542 18.00 16.72 -3.45
CA SER A 542 19.01 17.77 -3.33
C SER A 542 20.42 17.17 -3.24
N GLU A 543 20.60 16.15 -2.40
CA GLU A 543 21.88 15.44 -2.27
C GLU A 543 22.31 14.78 -3.59
N LEU A 544 21.39 14.09 -4.29
CA LEU A 544 21.69 13.48 -5.58
C LEU A 544 22.12 14.51 -6.63
N PHE A 545 21.44 15.65 -6.66
CA PHE A 545 21.72 16.73 -7.62
C PHE A 545 23.05 17.41 -7.34
N GLU A 546 23.42 17.64 -6.08
CA GLU A 546 24.75 18.11 -5.71
C GLU A 546 25.84 17.15 -6.20
N GLN A 547 25.63 15.83 -6.08
CA GLN A 547 26.58 14.83 -6.57
C GLN A 547 26.65 14.78 -8.11
N CYS A 548 25.52 15.00 -8.79
CA CYS A 548 25.47 15.09 -10.25
C CYS A 548 26.16 16.36 -10.78
N GLU A 549 25.98 17.51 -10.11
CA GLU A 549 26.70 18.75 -10.45
C GLU A 549 28.20 18.63 -10.17
N ALA A 550 28.61 17.91 -9.13
CA ALA A 550 30.03 17.71 -8.83
C ALA A 550 30.81 16.98 -9.95
N VAL A 551 30.12 16.27 -10.85
CA VAL A 551 30.73 15.60 -12.01
C VAL A 551 30.51 16.34 -13.34
N HIS A 552 29.76 17.44 -13.33
CA HIS A 552 29.51 18.28 -14.49
C HIS A 552 30.76 19.12 -14.83
N ARG A 553 31.31 18.97 -16.03
CA ARG A 553 32.55 19.67 -16.45
C ARG A 553 32.39 20.52 -17.71
N ASP A 554 31.54 20.10 -18.65
CA ASP A 554 31.39 20.80 -19.94
C ASP A 554 30.26 21.84 -19.92
N VAL A 555 30.59 23.07 -20.29
CA VAL A 555 29.65 24.21 -20.33
C VAL A 555 28.69 24.15 -21.54
N ASP A 556 29.05 23.41 -22.59
CA ASP A 556 28.30 23.34 -23.85
C ASP A 556 27.22 22.23 -23.88
N ASP A 557 27.15 21.39 -22.84
CA ASP A 557 26.18 20.31 -22.75
C ASP A 557 24.83 20.82 -22.23
N ARG A 558 23.71 20.40 -22.84
CA ARG A 558 22.35 20.76 -22.35
C ARG A 558 22.09 20.04 -21.01
N TRP A 559 22.39 20.71 -19.91
CA TRP A 559 22.17 20.20 -18.55
C TRP A 559 20.75 20.52 -18.04
N PRO A 560 20.07 19.60 -17.35
CA PRO A 560 18.72 19.84 -16.81
C PRO A 560 18.72 20.92 -15.73
N ASN A 561 17.59 21.63 -15.57
CA ASN A 561 17.40 22.53 -14.44
C ASN A 561 17.13 21.72 -13.16
N LEU A 562 18.07 21.72 -12.22
CA LEU A 562 18.01 20.95 -10.98
C LEU A 562 17.40 21.73 -9.80
N SER A 563 16.84 22.91 -10.03
CA SER A 563 16.17 23.67 -8.96
C SER A 563 14.93 22.95 -8.44
N LEU A 564 14.90 22.72 -7.13
CA LEU A 564 13.77 22.12 -6.40
C LEU A 564 12.80 23.17 -5.81
N GLU A 565 13.03 24.46 -6.04
CA GLU A 565 12.21 25.53 -5.47
C GLU A 565 10.75 25.43 -5.92
N GLY A 566 10.52 25.25 -7.22
CA GLY A 566 9.16 25.09 -7.75
C GLY A 566 8.43 23.85 -7.21
N VAL A 567 9.15 22.78 -6.86
CA VAL A 567 8.59 21.59 -6.21
C VAL A 567 8.19 21.92 -4.76
N ARG A 568 9.05 22.64 -4.02
CA ARG A 568 8.79 23.05 -2.63
C ARG A 568 7.58 24.00 -2.54
N GLU A 569 7.48 24.98 -3.42
CA GLU A 569 6.36 25.93 -3.46
C GLU A 569 5.03 25.22 -3.71
N ARG A 570 4.99 24.31 -4.70
CA ARG A 570 3.80 23.51 -5.01
C ARG A 570 3.40 22.58 -3.87
N LEU A 571 4.36 21.95 -3.20
CA LEU A 571 4.10 21.13 -2.01
C LEU A 571 3.53 21.96 -0.86
N ALA A 572 4.07 23.15 -0.60
CA ALA A 572 3.54 24.06 0.42
C ALA A 572 2.10 24.49 0.08
N ALA A 573 1.83 24.82 -1.19
CA ALA A 573 0.49 25.14 -1.66
C ALA A 573 -0.49 23.95 -1.51
N LEU A 574 -0.04 22.73 -1.77
CA LEU A 574 -0.84 21.52 -1.55
C LEU A 574 -1.12 21.28 -0.06
N GLN A 575 -0.12 21.43 0.81
CA GLN A 575 -0.27 21.31 2.26
C GLN A 575 -1.31 22.31 2.80
N ASP A 576 -1.27 23.55 2.31
CA ASP A 576 -2.20 24.59 2.72
C ASP A 576 -3.65 24.29 2.28
N ARG A 577 -3.83 23.69 1.10
CA ARG A 577 -5.16 23.26 0.62
C ARG A 577 -5.78 22.16 1.49
N LEU A 578 -5.00 21.41 2.28
CA LEU A 578 -5.51 20.32 3.13
C LEU A 578 -6.15 20.77 4.44
N ARG A 579 -5.77 21.95 4.96
CA ARG A 579 -6.14 22.40 6.31
C ARG A 579 -7.66 22.51 6.51
N ALA A 580 -8.37 23.20 5.62
CA ALA A 580 -9.83 23.35 5.68
C ALA A 580 -10.59 22.01 5.55
N PRO A 581 -10.31 21.13 4.57
CA PRO A 581 -10.89 19.79 4.52
C PRO A 581 -10.70 18.97 5.79
N ILE A 582 -9.50 19.01 6.41
CA ILE A 582 -9.22 18.27 7.65
C ILE A 582 -10.08 18.79 8.80
N ALA A 583 -10.18 20.12 8.94
CA ALA A 583 -11.04 20.74 9.94
C ALA A 583 -12.51 20.34 9.74
N ARG A 584 -13.00 20.31 8.49
CA ARG A 584 -14.35 19.84 8.17
C ARG A 584 -14.58 18.39 8.60
N VAL A 585 -13.64 17.48 8.32
CA VAL A 585 -13.74 16.08 8.75
C VAL A 585 -13.84 15.95 10.28
N ALA A 586 -13.13 16.78 11.04
CA ALA A 586 -13.25 16.82 12.51
C ALA A 586 -14.67 17.23 12.99
N THR A 587 -15.40 18.00 12.17
CA THR A 587 -16.76 18.46 12.51
C THR A 587 -17.87 17.54 12.06
N SER A 588 -17.71 16.83 10.95
CA SER A 588 -18.81 16.12 10.29
C SER A 588 -18.79 14.61 10.52
N VAL A 589 -17.61 13.98 10.57
CA VAL A 589 -17.51 12.52 10.74
C VAL A 589 -17.94 12.10 12.15
N ASP A 590 -18.59 10.93 12.23
CA ASP A 590 -19.03 10.29 13.48
C ASP A 590 -17.88 10.20 14.52
N PRO A 591 -18.07 10.74 15.74
CA PRO A 591 -17.06 10.69 16.78
C PRO A 591 -16.94 9.30 17.43
N GLU A 592 -17.90 8.38 17.26
CA GLU A 592 -17.84 7.05 17.88
C GLU A 592 -16.69 6.19 17.33
N MET A 593 -15.90 5.66 18.27
CA MET A 593 -14.83 4.72 17.99
C MET A 593 -15.42 3.33 17.72
N SER A 594 -14.98 2.70 16.63
CA SER A 594 -15.25 1.29 16.36
C SER A 594 -13.93 0.51 16.41
N SER A 595 -13.96 -0.73 16.91
CA SER A 595 -12.79 -1.63 16.92
C SER A 595 -12.30 -1.97 15.52
N ASP A 596 -13.18 -1.87 14.53
CA ASP A 596 -12.95 -2.39 13.18
C ASP A 596 -12.41 -1.32 12.23
N ARG A 597 -12.27 -0.06 12.69
CA ARG A 597 -11.79 1.06 11.88
C ARG A 597 -10.84 1.99 12.67
N PRO A 598 -9.85 2.61 12.00
CA PRO A 598 -9.02 3.64 12.62
C PRO A 598 -9.81 4.87 13.08
N ASP A 599 -9.28 5.57 14.08
CA ASP A 599 -9.91 6.75 14.66
C ASP A 599 -9.72 8.01 13.79
N VAL A 600 -10.53 8.11 12.74
CA VAL A 600 -10.54 9.25 11.82
C VAL A 600 -10.87 10.56 12.52
N PHE A 601 -11.89 10.56 13.39
CA PHE A 601 -12.31 11.75 14.13
C PHE A 601 -11.16 12.24 15.04
N GLY A 602 -10.56 11.35 15.82
CA GLY A 602 -9.46 11.69 16.71
C GLY A 602 -8.26 12.24 15.95
N TRP A 603 -7.88 11.62 14.83
CA TRP A 603 -6.82 12.12 13.95
C TRP A 603 -7.12 13.53 13.43
N ALA A 604 -8.30 13.73 12.84
CA ALA A 604 -8.69 15.03 12.26
C ALA A 604 -8.80 16.12 13.32
N PHE A 605 -9.34 15.80 14.51
CA PHE A 605 -9.44 16.72 15.64
C PHE A 605 -8.07 17.22 16.10
N TYR A 606 -7.11 16.31 16.34
CA TYR A 606 -5.78 16.71 16.77
C TYR A 606 -5.01 17.46 15.67
N ARG A 607 -5.18 17.07 14.41
CA ARG A 607 -4.53 17.74 13.28
C ARG A 607 -5.10 19.15 13.05
N ALA A 608 -6.42 19.33 13.10
CA ALA A 608 -7.04 20.64 12.97
C ALA A 608 -6.57 21.63 14.04
N HIS A 609 -6.42 21.16 15.30
CA HIS A 609 -5.79 21.97 16.34
C HIS A 609 -4.34 22.34 16.01
N GLN A 610 -3.54 21.40 15.48
CA GLN A 610 -2.15 21.67 15.13
C GLN A 610 -2.05 22.66 13.97
N ASP A 611 -2.88 22.52 12.94
CA ASP A 611 -2.91 23.43 11.79
C ASP A 611 -3.25 24.87 12.20
N LEU A 612 -4.18 25.03 13.16
CA LEU A 612 -4.52 26.34 13.72
C LEU A 612 -3.40 26.91 14.61
N LEU A 613 -2.71 26.05 15.39
CA LEU A 613 -1.54 26.49 16.15
C LEU A 613 -0.42 26.96 15.23
N ASP A 614 -0.12 26.19 14.18
CA ASP A 614 0.89 26.55 13.19
C ASP A 614 0.51 27.88 12.49
N ASP A 615 -0.77 28.10 12.16
CA ASP A 615 -1.25 29.39 11.60
C ASP A 615 -1.11 30.58 12.56
N VAL A 616 -1.23 30.36 13.87
CA VAL A 616 -1.03 31.40 14.90
C VAL A 616 0.46 31.74 15.05
N LEU A 617 1.34 30.74 14.96
CA LEU A 617 2.78 30.92 15.18
C LEU A 617 3.51 31.49 13.94
N VAL A 618 3.13 31.09 12.73
CA VAL A 618 3.78 31.55 11.49
C VAL A 618 3.37 32.99 11.17
N ASP A 619 4.34 33.85 10.82
CA ASP A 619 4.07 35.23 10.43
C ASP A 619 3.60 35.35 8.96
N GLN A 620 2.34 34.98 8.69
CA GLN A 620 1.74 35.12 7.35
C GLN A 620 0.79 36.31 7.29
N SER A 621 1.08 37.31 6.45
CA SER A 621 0.20 38.46 6.18
C SER A 621 -0.18 38.51 4.70
N PRO A 622 -1.48 38.60 4.34
CA PRO A 622 -2.67 38.67 5.20
C PRO A 622 -3.02 37.33 5.89
N ILE A 623 -3.85 37.39 6.93
CA ILE A 623 -4.39 36.19 7.59
C ILE A 623 -5.23 35.39 6.59
N ARG A 624 -5.17 34.06 6.72
CA ARG A 624 -5.99 33.16 5.91
C ARG A 624 -7.47 33.41 6.12
N THR A 625 -8.20 33.57 5.02
CA THR A 625 -9.63 33.90 5.01
C THR A 625 -10.51 32.81 5.65
N ASP A 626 -10.03 31.57 5.74
CA ASP A 626 -10.74 30.42 6.27
C ASP A 626 -10.51 30.18 7.78
N LEU A 627 -9.69 31.02 8.44
CA LEU A 627 -9.29 30.82 9.84
C LEU A 627 -10.49 30.82 10.79
N GLU A 628 -11.41 31.78 10.62
CA GLU A 628 -12.59 31.90 11.47
C GLU A 628 -13.53 30.69 11.32
N GLU A 629 -13.77 30.23 10.09
CA GLU A 629 -14.60 29.06 9.80
C GLU A 629 -14.00 27.81 10.45
N ARG A 630 -12.69 27.59 10.30
CA ARG A 630 -11.98 26.47 10.92
C ARG A 630 -12.03 26.52 12.45
N LEU A 631 -11.88 27.71 13.05
CA LEU A 631 -11.97 27.89 14.50
C LEU A 631 -13.38 27.58 15.01
N ARG A 632 -14.43 28.08 14.32
CA ARG A 632 -15.83 27.75 14.65
C ARG A 632 -16.10 26.24 14.56
N GLY A 633 -15.59 25.59 13.52
CA GLY A 633 -15.65 24.15 13.37
C GLY A 633 -14.96 23.42 14.53
N LEU A 634 -13.77 23.87 14.92
CA LEU A 634 -13.03 23.28 16.03
C LEU A 634 -13.79 23.35 17.36
N VAL A 635 -14.47 24.46 17.67
CA VAL A 635 -15.33 24.58 18.87
C VAL A 635 -16.41 23.50 18.91
N VAL A 636 -17.04 23.22 17.75
CA VAL A 636 -18.04 22.16 17.62
C VAL A 636 -17.39 20.79 17.83
N ALA A 637 -16.22 20.55 17.22
CA ALA A 637 -15.47 19.31 17.36
C ALA A 637 -15.02 19.07 18.81
N THR A 638 -14.62 20.11 19.55
CA THR A 638 -14.27 20.06 20.98
C THR A 638 -15.43 19.54 21.82
N SER A 639 -16.65 20.02 21.56
CA SER A 639 -17.85 19.57 22.26
C SER A 639 -18.18 18.09 21.98
N ARG A 640 -17.99 17.66 20.72
CA ARG A 640 -18.16 16.26 20.29
C ARG A 640 -17.11 15.34 20.92
N ALA A 641 -15.84 15.76 20.96
CA ALA A 641 -14.75 15.04 21.59
C ALA A 641 -14.98 14.86 23.10
N GLY A 642 -15.40 15.93 23.80
CA GLY A 642 -15.74 15.86 25.23
C GLY A 642 -16.93 14.94 25.52
N SER A 643 -17.90 14.86 24.59
CA SER A 643 -19.04 13.94 24.71
C SER A 643 -18.63 12.48 24.49
N ARG A 644 -17.76 12.22 23.51
CA ARG A 644 -17.16 10.89 23.26
C ARG A 644 -16.36 10.41 24.47
N LEU A 645 -15.44 11.23 25.00
CA LEU A 645 -14.60 10.87 26.14
C LEU A 645 -15.45 10.57 27.39
N ARG A 646 -16.50 11.36 27.64
CA ARG A 646 -17.49 11.07 28.68
C ARG A 646 -18.16 9.72 28.52
N ALA A 647 -18.48 9.30 27.29
CA ALA A 647 -19.10 8.01 27.02
C ALA A 647 -18.13 6.84 27.22
N THR A 648 -16.86 7.02 26.84
CA THR A 648 -15.82 5.97 26.92
C THR A 648 -15.34 5.72 28.36
N VAL A 649 -15.18 6.78 29.17
CA VAL A 649 -14.49 6.68 30.47
C VAL A 649 -15.46 6.36 31.64
N ARG A 650 -16.76 6.12 31.39
CA ARG A 650 -17.83 5.91 32.40
C ARG A 650 -17.57 4.87 33.51
N ARG A 651 -16.52 4.05 33.40
CA ARG A 651 -16.16 2.98 34.36
C ARG A 651 -14.98 3.31 35.29
N GLU A 652 -14.36 4.49 35.16
CA GLU A 652 -13.18 4.91 35.95
C GLU A 652 -13.55 5.83 37.15
N HIS A 653 -12.62 6.11 38.07
CA HIS A 653 -12.83 7.00 39.23
C HIS A 653 -13.06 8.48 38.85
N GLY A 654 -13.91 9.19 39.62
CA GLY A 654 -14.42 10.56 39.34
C GLY A 654 -13.39 11.68 39.09
N GLN A 655 -12.24 11.66 39.76
CA GLN A 655 -11.18 12.67 39.56
C GLN A 655 -10.32 12.38 38.32
N VAL A 656 -10.09 11.09 38.02
CA VAL A 656 -9.43 10.65 36.79
C VAL A 656 -10.32 10.97 35.58
N LEU A 657 -11.62 10.69 35.70
CA LEU A 657 -12.68 11.11 34.77
C LEU A 657 -12.62 12.63 34.48
N GLY A 658 -12.42 13.44 35.52
CA GLY A 658 -12.32 14.90 35.53
C GLY A 658 -11.29 15.51 34.55
N SER A 659 -10.11 14.90 34.47
CA SER A 659 -9.01 15.36 33.61
C SER A 659 -9.19 14.90 32.16
N PHE A 660 -9.70 13.68 31.92
CA PHE A 660 -9.82 13.16 30.56
C PHE A 660 -10.85 13.90 29.70
N TRP A 661 -12.05 14.18 30.22
CA TRP A 661 -13.10 14.88 29.46
C TRP A 661 -12.89 16.40 29.33
N SER A 662 -12.08 17.03 30.18
CA SER A 662 -11.76 18.47 30.11
C SER A 662 -10.66 18.76 29.08
N GLU A 663 -9.88 17.75 28.71
CA GLU A 663 -8.77 17.85 27.76
C GLU A 663 -9.11 18.57 26.44
N PRO A 664 -10.22 18.25 25.73
CA PRO A 664 -10.55 18.95 24.48
C PRO A 664 -10.78 20.45 24.66
N VAL A 665 -11.29 20.85 25.83
CA VAL A 665 -11.52 22.27 26.19
C VAL A 665 -10.19 22.93 26.51
N LEU A 666 -9.33 22.28 27.31
CA LEU A 666 -7.99 22.79 27.62
C LEU A 666 -7.15 23.02 26.37
N LEU A 667 -7.21 22.12 25.38
CA LEU A 667 -6.52 22.31 24.08
C LEU A 667 -7.02 23.54 23.30
N LEU A 668 -8.31 23.86 23.39
CA LEU A 668 -8.90 25.04 22.75
C LEU A 668 -8.54 26.33 23.50
N LEU A 669 -8.53 26.30 24.83
CA LEU A 669 -8.11 27.42 25.67
C LEU A 669 -6.62 27.70 25.48
N GLN A 670 -5.77 26.67 25.45
CA GLN A 670 -4.33 26.79 25.19
C GLN A 670 -4.07 27.46 23.83
N LEU A 671 -4.73 27.01 22.76
CA LEU A 671 -4.63 27.62 21.44
C LEU A 671 -5.04 29.10 21.46
N SER A 672 -6.12 29.42 22.16
CA SER A 672 -6.61 30.80 22.28
C SER A 672 -5.67 31.68 23.11
N GLY A 673 -5.00 31.11 24.11
CA GLY A 673 -3.96 31.78 24.89
C GLY A 673 -2.69 32.06 24.09
N VAL A 674 -2.24 31.10 23.28
CA VAL A 674 -1.12 31.32 22.36
C VAL A 674 -1.47 32.42 21.35
N ALA A 675 -2.70 32.43 20.81
CA ALA A 675 -3.16 33.49 19.90
C ALA A 675 -3.22 34.87 20.58
N LEU A 676 -3.62 34.94 21.85
CA LEU A 676 -3.60 36.17 22.64
C LEU A 676 -2.18 36.70 22.80
N VAL A 677 -1.22 35.85 23.16
CA VAL A 677 0.20 36.24 23.30
C VAL A 677 0.78 36.66 21.96
N ALA A 678 0.54 35.88 20.90
CA ALA A 678 1.02 36.19 19.56
C ALA A 678 0.47 37.52 19.04
N GLY A 679 -0.81 37.83 19.28
CA GLY A 679 -1.45 39.09 18.91
C GLY A 679 -1.03 40.31 19.76
N LEU A 680 -0.47 40.08 20.94
CA LEU A 680 0.14 41.12 21.77
C LEU A 680 1.62 41.35 21.41
N ALA A 681 2.34 40.29 21.07
CA ALA A 681 3.75 40.35 20.73
C ALA A 681 4.00 40.85 19.29
N ARG A 682 3.12 40.50 18.35
CA ARG A 682 3.07 41.08 17.00
C ARG A 682 1.85 41.99 16.96
N PRO A 683 1.91 43.26 16.50
CA PRO A 683 0.75 44.14 16.36
C PRO A 683 -0.18 43.64 15.23
N ARG A 684 -0.86 42.52 15.47
CA ARG A 684 -1.76 41.80 14.57
C ARG A 684 -3.17 41.77 15.18
N PRO A 685 -3.86 42.93 15.22
CA PRO A 685 -5.22 42.99 15.75
C PRO A 685 -6.20 42.14 14.95
N ASP A 686 -5.88 41.85 13.69
CA ASP A 686 -6.63 40.98 12.78
C ASP A 686 -6.70 39.52 13.28
N MET A 687 -5.61 38.97 13.85
CA MET A 687 -5.59 37.59 14.34
C MET A 687 -6.41 37.43 15.62
N LEU A 688 -6.19 38.35 16.56
CA LEU A 688 -6.92 38.35 17.82
C LEU A 688 -8.42 38.57 17.59
N ALA A 689 -8.80 39.48 16.67
CA ALA A 689 -10.19 39.75 16.33
C ALA A 689 -10.97 38.49 15.87
N VAL A 690 -10.32 37.55 15.18
CA VAL A 690 -10.95 36.27 14.79
C VAL A 690 -11.30 35.44 16.03
N PHE A 691 -10.38 35.30 16.97
CA PHE A 691 -10.62 34.55 18.22
C PHE A 691 -11.67 35.25 19.08
N GLU A 692 -11.59 36.58 19.20
CA GLU A 692 -12.57 37.38 19.94
C GLU A 692 -13.97 37.31 19.33
N SER A 693 -14.09 37.30 18.01
CA SER A 693 -15.37 37.13 17.29
C SER A 693 -16.01 35.77 17.59
N VAL A 694 -15.22 34.69 17.53
CA VAL A 694 -15.74 33.34 17.78
C VAL A 694 -16.15 33.16 19.25
N TRP A 695 -15.28 33.52 20.19
CA TRP A 695 -15.59 33.41 21.62
C TRP A 695 -16.68 34.40 22.06
N GLY A 696 -16.70 35.61 21.50
CA GLY A 696 -17.75 36.61 21.71
C GLY A 696 -19.12 36.05 21.32
N GLY A 697 -19.24 35.43 20.15
CA GLY A 697 -20.46 34.77 19.72
C GLY A 697 -20.91 33.59 20.60
N LEU A 698 -19.99 32.91 21.29
CA LEU A 698 -20.34 31.89 22.30
C LEU A 698 -20.84 32.53 23.60
N LEU A 699 -20.16 33.58 24.07
CA LEU A 699 -20.53 34.33 25.27
C LEU A 699 -21.87 35.05 25.10
N ASP A 700 -22.18 35.56 23.91
CA ASP A 700 -23.45 36.23 23.62
C ASP A 700 -24.64 35.26 23.68
N ARG A 701 -24.41 33.96 23.44
CA ARG A 701 -25.44 32.91 23.56
C ARG A 701 -25.67 32.49 25.00
N ASN A 702 -24.61 32.20 25.74
CA ASN A 702 -24.70 31.81 27.15
C ASN A 702 -23.38 32.12 27.90
N PRO A 703 -23.27 33.31 28.52
CA PRO A 703 -22.02 33.75 29.11
C PRO A 703 -21.64 32.93 30.34
N GLN A 704 -22.62 32.45 31.11
CA GLN A 704 -22.39 31.63 32.31
C GLN A 704 -21.88 30.23 31.94
N ALA A 705 -22.48 29.57 30.94
CA ALA A 705 -22.09 28.22 30.55
C ALA A 705 -20.68 28.17 29.96
N VAL A 706 -20.28 29.19 29.19
CA VAL A 706 -18.93 29.30 28.62
C VAL A 706 -17.90 29.57 29.73
N LEU A 707 -18.23 30.43 30.70
CA LEU A 707 -17.37 30.70 31.86
C LEU A 707 -17.20 29.44 32.72
N ASP A 708 -18.29 28.72 33.03
CA ASP A 708 -18.26 27.48 33.80
C ASP A 708 -17.49 26.37 33.09
N MET A 709 -17.57 26.29 31.75
CA MET A 709 -16.77 25.37 30.94
C MET A 709 -15.27 25.65 31.09
N GLY A 710 -14.86 26.92 30.98
CA GLY A 710 -13.46 27.33 31.07
C GLY A 710 -12.88 27.14 32.47
N LEU A 711 -13.56 27.66 33.51
CA LEU A 711 -13.13 27.52 34.90
C LEU A 711 -13.14 26.06 35.36
N GLY A 712 -14.17 25.30 34.96
CA GLY A 712 -14.28 23.88 35.28
C GLY A 712 -13.18 23.05 34.64
N ALA A 713 -12.77 23.36 33.40
CA ALA A 713 -11.68 22.64 32.74
C ALA A 713 -10.33 22.86 33.44
N VAL A 714 -9.99 24.11 33.78
CA VAL A 714 -8.75 24.45 34.49
C VAL A 714 -8.72 23.84 35.89
N ALA A 715 -9.81 23.96 36.66
CA ALA A 715 -9.89 23.40 38.01
C ALA A 715 -9.73 21.87 38.04
N MET A 716 -10.13 21.17 36.98
CA MET A 716 -9.98 19.72 36.86
C MET A 716 -8.55 19.29 36.49
N ASP A 717 -7.75 20.15 35.86
CA ASP A 717 -6.32 19.88 35.63
C ASP A 717 -5.52 20.03 36.93
N ASP A 718 -5.81 21.08 37.70
CA ASP A 718 -5.18 21.35 39.00
C ASP A 718 -5.40 20.22 40.03
N ALA A 719 -6.53 19.51 39.92
CA ALA A 719 -6.90 18.44 40.85
C ALA A 719 -6.16 17.11 40.64
N LEU A 720 -5.46 16.92 39.50
CA LEU A 720 -4.84 15.64 39.14
C LEU A 720 -3.31 15.66 39.31
N PHE A 721 -2.79 14.91 40.30
CA PHE A 721 -1.35 14.67 40.46
C PHE A 721 -0.86 13.56 39.51
N GLY A 722 -0.98 13.79 38.19
CA GLY A 722 -0.59 12.80 37.17
C GLY A 722 -0.45 13.41 35.77
N ILE A 723 0.33 12.74 34.91
CA ILE A 723 0.49 13.13 33.49
C ILE A 723 -0.55 12.36 32.66
N SER A 724 -1.62 13.04 32.24
CA SER A 724 -2.56 12.46 31.26
C SER A 724 -1.93 12.44 29.85
N PRO A 725 -2.36 11.54 28.96
CA PRO A 725 -1.94 11.56 27.54
C PRO A 725 -2.20 12.90 26.84
N GLY A 726 -3.25 13.61 27.26
CA GLY A 726 -3.56 14.94 26.76
C GLY A 726 -2.63 16.02 27.31
N LYS A 727 -2.28 15.96 28.59
CA LYS A 727 -1.28 16.85 29.22
C LYS A 727 0.09 16.76 28.53
N MET A 728 0.52 15.58 28.10
CA MET A 728 1.74 15.45 27.27
C MET A 728 1.64 16.21 25.94
N LYS A 729 0.48 16.18 25.28
CA LYS A 729 0.27 16.94 24.04
C LYS A 729 0.26 18.44 24.29
N ARG A 730 -0.37 18.91 25.38
CA ARG A 730 -0.33 20.33 25.77
C ARG A 730 1.08 20.78 26.12
N ALA A 731 1.86 19.97 26.82
CA ALA A 731 3.26 20.27 27.12
C ALA A 731 4.10 20.42 25.84
N ASN A 732 3.95 19.52 24.86
CA ASN A 732 4.64 19.65 23.58
C ASN A 732 4.25 20.93 22.82
N ARG A 733 2.97 21.31 22.85
CA ARG A 733 2.49 22.56 22.24
C ARG A 733 2.98 23.80 22.97
N HIS A 734 3.03 23.74 24.30
CA HIS A 734 3.60 24.80 25.11
C HIS A 734 5.07 25.00 24.71
N GLN A 735 5.86 23.92 24.67
CA GLN A 735 7.26 24.00 24.21
C GLN A 735 7.38 24.55 22.79
N GLN A 736 6.55 24.09 21.85
CA GLN A 736 6.55 24.61 20.47
C GLN A 736 6.25 26.12 20.43
N ALA A 737 5.23 26.58 21.16
CA ALA A 737 4.88 28.00 21.22
C ALA A 737 5.97 28.83 21.88
N THR A 738 6.54 28.35 22.98
CA THR A 738 7.65 29.03 23.69
C THR A 738 8.88 29.16 22.78
N SER A 739 9.30 28.09 22.10
CA SER A 739 10.41 28.16 21.14
C SER A 739 10.12 29.12 19.99
N ALA A 740 8.89 29.13 19.46
CA ALA A 740 8.52 30.09 18.43
C ALA A 740 8.57 31.53 18.95
N PHE A 741 8.16 31.80 20.19
CA PHE A 741 8.27 33.13 20.80
C PHE A 741 9.73 33.50 21.10
N GLU A 742 10.58 32.56 21.50
CA GLU A 742 12.03 32.76 21.64
C GLU A 742 12.67 33.17 20.30
N GLU A 743 12.35 32.46 19.20
CA GLU A 743 12.79 32.80 17.85
C GLU A 743 12.32 34.19 17.40
N MET A 744 11.17 34.65 17.90
CA MET A 744 10.66 36.02 17.67
C MET A 744 11.39 37.10 18.50
N GLY A 745 12.40 36.73 19.29
CA GLY A 745 13.13 37.65 20.15
C GLY A 745 12.43 37.95 21.48
N LEU A 746 11.40 37.19 21.84
CA LEU A 746 10.71 37.28 23.14
C LEU A 746 11.35 36.37 24.20
N ALA A 747 12.59 35.92 23.96
CA ALA A 747 13.26 34.87 24.74
C ALA A 747 13.20 35.14 26.26
N GLY A 748 12.70 34.15 27.02
CA GLY A 748 12.58 34.21 28.48
C GLY A 748 13.92 34.49 29.15
N ALA A 749 14.01 35.27 30.24
CA ALA A 749 13.64 34.88 31.62
C ALA A 749 14.06 33.47 32.09
N ASN A 750 14.70 32.65 31.25
CA ASN A 750 15.05 31.27 31.55
C ASN A 750 16.48 31.09 32.06
N ASP A 751 17.33 32.11 32.00
CA ASP A 751 18.57 32.09 32.76
C ASP A 751 18.27 32.53 34.19
N GLY A 752 18.21 31.54 35.08
CA GLY A 752 18.27 31.74 36.51
C GLY A 752 19.55 32.49 36.88
N ALA A 753 19.46 33.81 36.93
CA ALA A 753 20.38 34.67 37.64
C ALA A 753 19.53 35.67 38.40
N GLU A 754 19.65 35.63 39.73
CA GLU A 754 19.43 36.77 40.60
C GLU A 754 19.95 38.03 39.92
N TYR A 755 19.10 38.90 39.38
CA TYR A 755 19.40 40.31 39.17
C TYR A 755 18.11 41.04 38.84
N ASP A 756 17.64 41.84 39.81
CA ASP A 756 16.88 43.05 39.55
C ASP A 756 17.52 43.80 38.35
N GLY A 757 16.78 43.98 37.26
CA GLY A 757 17.05 45.09 36.33
C GLY A 757 17.75 44.82 34.99
N LEU A 758 17.62 43.64 34.35
CA LEU A 758 18.25 43.39 33.03
C LEU A 758 17.30 42.88 31.92
N TRP A 759 16.06 43.34 31.92
CA TRP A 759 15.33 43.52 30.65
C TRP A 759 15.62 44.94 30.17
N PRO A 760 15.97 45.19 28.90
CA PRO A 760 15.62 46.48 28.34
C PRO A 760 14.12 46.58 28.54
N ALA A 761 13.68 47.52 29.38
CA ALA A 761 12.30 47.97 29.32
C ALA A 761 12.12 48.44 27.87
N ASP A 762 11.54 47.58 27.03
CA ASP A 762 10.94 48.10 25.82
C ASP A 762 9.75 48.91 26.34
N ASP A 763 9.99 50.20 26.58
CA ASP A 763 9.02 51.21 27.06
C ASP A 763 7.80 51.34 26.12
N ARG A 764 7.74 50.51 25.08
CA ARG A 764 6.70 50.41 24.06
C ARG A 764 5.60 49.39 24.41
N LEU A 765 5.80 48.49 25.38
CA LEU A 765 4.82 47.46 25.73
C LEU A 765 4.00 47.87 26.96
N GLU A 766 2.67 47.82 26.82
CA GLU A 766 1.69 48.10 27.87
C GLU A 766 1.96 47.27 29.15
N PRO A 767 1.80 47.83 30.38
CA PRO A 767 2.06 47.13 31.64
C PRO A 767 1.32 45.79 31.77
N ARG A 768 0.11 45.71 31.24
CA ARG A 768 -0.71 44.50 31.18
C ARG A 768 -0.10 43.42 30.28
N THR A 769 0.39 43.80 29.10
CA THR A 769 1.08 42.91 28.15
C THR A 769 2.37 42.35 28.74
N ARG A 770 3.12 43.19 29.47
CA ARG A 770 4.31 42.77 30.20
C ARG A 770 4.01 41.74 31.29
N ALA A 771 2.93 41.94 32.06
CA ALA A 771 2.49 41.01 33.08
C ALA A 771 2.04 39.65 32.49
N MET A 772 1.40 39.67 31.32
CA MET A 772 1.03 38.47 30.59
C MET A 772 2.25 37.69 30.08
N LEU A 773 3.23 38.37 29.48
CA LEU A 773 4.48 37.75 29.00
C LEU A 773 5.33 37.17 30.13
N GLN A 774 5.39 37.84 31.29
CA GLN A 774 6.05 37.32 32.49
C GLN A 774 5.40 36.03 33.01
N HIS A 775 4.09 35.87 32.84
CA HIS A 775 3.39 34.66 33.27
C HIS A 775 3.61 33.49 32.30
N VAL A 776 3.79 33.73 31.01
CA VAL A 776 4.12 32.69 30.01
C VAL A 776 5.39 31.94 30.38
N SER A 777 6.37 32.60 31.02
CA SER A 777 7.61 31.97 31.48
C SER A 777 7.43 30.95 32.61
N TYR A 778 6.32 30.99 33.35
CA TYR A 778 6.10 30.18 34.55
C TYR A 778 4.72 29.51 34.62
N GLY A 779 3.90 29.66 33.58
CA GLY A 779 2.49 29.27 33.57
C GLY A 779 2.03 28.74 32.22
N ASP A 780 0.79 28.27 32.18
CA ASP A 780 0.17 27.64 31.01
C ASP A 780 -0.66 28.67 30.22
N PHE A 781 -0.67 28.54 28.89
CA PHE A 781 -1.37 29.48 28.01
C PHE A 781 -2.90 29.45 28.21
N GLU A 782 -3.47 28.31 28.61
CA GLU A 782 -4.89 28.20 28.95
C GLU A 782 -5.30 29.12 30.12
N ASP A 783 -4.47 29.21 31.16
CA ASP A 783 -4.74 30.08 32.32
C ASP A 783 -4.70 31.55 31.93
N LEU A 784 -3.74 31.89 31.07
CA LEU A 784 -3.58 33.24 30.55
C LEU A 784 -4.82 33.69 29.77
N PHE A 785 -5.36 32.83 28.92
CA PHE A 785 -6.58 33.15 28.18
C PHE A 785 -7.78 33.31 29.12
N VAL A 786 -7.93 32.41 30.08
CA VAL A 786 -9.05 32.42 31.02
C VAL A 786 -9.02 33.68 31.90
N ALA A 787 -7.88 33.95 32.55
CA ALA A 787 -7.71 35.10 33.44
C ALA A 787 -7.63 36.43 32.67
N GLY A 788 -6.89 36.43 31.56
CA GLY A 788 -6.55 37.63 30.81
C GLY A 788 -7.67 38.16 29.93
N TRP A 789 -8.56 37.29 29.46
CA TRP A 789 -9.61 37.65 28.50
C TRP A 789 -10.99 37.12 28.92
N LEU A 790 -11.15 35.80 29.09
CA LEU A 790 -12.47 35.15 29.22
C LEU A 790 -13.27 35.65 30.44
N VAL A 791 -12.65 35.71 31.62
CA VAL A 791 -13.30 36.14 32.86
C VAL A 791 -13.80 37.58 32.76
N SER A 792 -12.98 38.47 32.21
CA SER A 792 -13.34 39.88 32.05
C SER A 792 -14.51 40.07 31.07
N GLN A 793 -14.52 39.33 29.96
CA GLN A 793 -15.53 39.43 28.91
C GLN A 793 -16.86 38.78 29.30
N ALA A 794 -16.82 37.67 30.05
CA ALA A 794 -18.00 37.03 30.61
C ALA A 794 -18.66 37.92 31.68
N ARG A 795 -17.87 38.56 32.55
CA ARG A 795 -18.38 39.51 33.56
C ARG A 795 -19.08 40.70 32.92
N ARG A 796 -18.51 41.28 31.85
CA ARG A 796 -19.14 42.36 31.08
C ARG A 796 -20.50 41.96 30.47
N ARG A 797 -20.70 40.67 30.20
CA ARG A 797 -21.95 40.09 29.66
C ARG A 797 -22.88 39.51 30.73
N GLY A 798 -22.62 39.80 32.01
CA GLY A 798 -23.51 39.44 33.12
C GLY A 798 -23.29 38.07 33.74
N ALA A 799 -22.18 37.38 33.45
CA ALA A 799 -21.82 36.13 34.16
C ALA A 799 -21.40 36.41 35.61
N VAL A 800 -21.81 35.53 36.53
CA VAL A 800 -21.45 35.59 37.95
C VAL A 800 -20.25 34.68 38.21
N ILE A 801 -19.20 35.26 38.79
CA ILE A 801 -17.98 34.55 39.16
C ILE A 801 -18.10 34.10 40.62
N SER A 802 -18.15 32.80 40.87
CA SER A 802 -18.04 32.25 42.22
C SER A 802 -16.56 32.08 42.59
N GLU A 803 -16.06 32.79 43.60
CA GLU A 803 -14.64 32.72 44.03
C GLU A 803 -14.21 31.30 44.44
N ASP A 804 -15.15 30.47 44.89
CA ASP A 804 -14.95 29.08 45.28
C ASP A 804 -14.58 28.15 44.12
N ARG A 805 -14.87 28.55 42.87
CA ARG A 805 -14.58 27.77 41.66
C ARG A 805 -13.24 28.12 41.00
N ILE A 806 -12.55 29.14 41.49
CA ILE A 806 -11.26 29.58 40.95
C ILE A 806 -10.13 28.88 41.71
N GLY A 807 -9.36 28.05 41.01
CA GLY A 807 -8.17 27.41 41.55
C GLY A 807 -7.13 28.42 42.07
N PRO A 808 -6.29 28.04 43.05
CA PRO A 808 -5.32 28.95 43.69
C PRO A 808 -4.35 29.58 42.68
N ARG A 809 -3.97 28.82 41.65
CA ARG A 809 -3.10 29.25 40.55
C ARG A 809 -3.74 30.37 39.71
N LEU A 810 -4.96 30.14 39.21
CA LEU A 810 -5.70 31.10 38.41
C LEU A 810 -6.09 32.36 39.21
N ARG A 811 -6.35 32.21 40.51
CA ARG A 811 -6.68 33.33 41.42
C ARG A 811 -5.51 34.31 41.57
N GLY A 812 -4.28 33.80 41.67
CA GLY A 812 -3.08 34.64 41.72
C GLY A 812 -2.87 35.44 40.43
N LEU A 813 -3.11 34.80 39.28
CA LEU A 813 -2.99 35.44 37.96
C LEU A 813 -4.04 36.54 37.75
N ILE A 814 -5.31 36.27 38.08
CA ILE A 814 -6.39 37.27 37.96
C ILE A 814 -6.10 38.52 38.79
N ARG A 815 -5.59 38.36 40.03
CA ARG A 815 -5.20 39.49 40.89
C ARG A 815 -4.04 40.28 40.29
N SER A 816 -2.97 39.59 39.88
CA SER A 816 -1.80 40.21 39.23
C SER A 816 -2.17 41.04 37.98
N LEU A 817 -3.07 40.53 37.14
CA LEU A 817 -3.54 41.23 35.94
C LEU A 817 -4.50 42.39 36.26
N ALA A 818 -5.28 42.30 37.34
CA ALA A 818 -6.18 43.36 37.78
C ALA A 818 -5.41 44.53 38.43
N ASP A 819 -4.42 44.22 39.28
CA ASP A 819 -3.62 45.21 40.01
C ASP A 819 -2.74 46.08 39.08
N ARG A 820 -2.34 45.54 37.91
CA ARG A 820 -1.49 46.23 36.93
C ARG A 820 -2.25 46.89 35.77
N GLY A 821 -3.57 46.69 35.68
CA GLY A 821 -4.45 47.33 34.68
C GLY A 821 -5.27 48.52 35.22
N GLY A 822 -5.16 48.82 36.51
CA GLY A 822 -5.95 49.84 37.21
C GLY A 822 -5.52 51.30 37.01
N ASP A 823 -4.43 51.58 36.30
CA ASP A 823 -3.89 52.94 36.17
C ASP A 823 -4.52 53.79 35.05
N GLU A 824 -5.40 53.23 34.21
CA GLU A 824 -6.00 53.98 33.08
C GLU A 824 -7.43 54.52 33.28
N THR A 825 -8.08 54.30 34.45
CA THR A 825 -9.46 54.78 34.66
C THR A 825 -9.71 55.66 35.88
N ASN A 826 -8.69 56.04 36.64
CA ASN A 826 -8.83 56.97 37.78
C ASN A 826 -8.08 58.29 37.57
N GLY A 827 -8.32 58.94 36.43
CA GLY A 827 -8.00 60.35 36.23
C GLY A 827 -9.25 61.20 36.40
N GLY A 828 -9.55 61.65 37.63
CA GLY A 828 -10.48 62.75 37.87
C GLY A 828 -11.60 62.50 38.87
N ALA A 829 -11.30 62.65 40.15
CA ALA A 829 -12.24 63.17 41.15
C ALA A 829 -11.46 63.63 42.40
N GLU A 830 -10.94 64.85 42.35
CA GLU A 830 -10.58 65.58 43.57
C GLU A 830 -11.85 65.98 44.33
N SER A 831 -11.93 65.57 45.60
CA SER A 831 -12.65 66.30 46.64
C SER A 831 -12.26 65.78 48.03
N PRO A 832 -12.40 66.59 49.09
CA PRO A 832 -11.24 67.05 49.85
C PRO A 832 -11.10 66.39 51.21
N ALA A 833 -9.92 66.57 51.79
CA ALA A 833 -9.56 66.19 53.16
C ALA A 833 -10.53 66.70 54.23
N PRO A 834 -10.70 65.96 55.33
CA PRO A 834 -10.96 66.54 56.63
C PRO A 834 -9.70 66.51 57.51
N ALA A 835 -9.56 67.58 58.27
CA ALA A 835 -8.45 67.90 59.15
C ALA A 835 -8.41 67.05 60.44
N ASP A 836 -7.22 67.09 61.03
CA ASP A 836 -6.77 66.59 62.33
C ASP A 836 -7.75 66.70 63.50
N GLY A 837 -7.65 65.75 64.44
CA GLY A 837 -8.22 65.90 65.78
C GLY A 837 -8.17 64.63 66.65
N GLU A 838 -7.02 64.43 67.31
CA GLU A 838 -6.81 63.91 68.68
C GLU A 838 -7.68 62.74 69.23
N ASP A 839 -7.01 61.61 69.52
CA ASP A 839 -7.34 60.63 70.59
C ASP A 839 -7.51 61.33 71.96
N PRO A 840 -8.16 60.75 73.03
CA PRO A 840 -8.14 59.32 73.45
C PRO A 840 -9.41 58.86 74.24
N PRO A 841 -9.41 57.88 75.18
CA PRO A 841 -8.89 56.48 75.20
C PRO A 841 -9.94 55.41 75.65
N THR A 842 -9.57 54.12 75.47
CA THR A 842 -9.85 52.91 76.31
C THR A 842 -11.26 52.60 76.86
N GLY A 843 -11.72 51.36 76.64
CA GLY A 843 -12.69 50.69 77.53
C GLY A 843 -13.29 49.42 76.95
N ASP A 844 -13.09 48.29 77.63
CA ASP A 844 -13.56 46.93 77.34
C ASP A 844 -15.09 46.79 77.14
N LEU A 845 -15.50 45.95 76.17
CA LEU A 845 -16.38 44.77 76.33
C LEU A 845 -16.53 44.00 75.01
#